data_AF-A0A9E2FNK3-F1
#
_entry.id   AF-A0A9E2FNK3-F1
#
_cell.length_a   1.000
_cell.length_b   1.000
_cell.length_c   1.000
_cell.angle_alpha   90.00
_cell.angle_beta   90.00
_cell.angle_gamma   90.00
#
_symmetry.space_group_name_H-M   'P 1'
#
loop_
_entity.id
_entity.type
_entity.pdbx_description
1 polymer ?
#
loop_
_entity_poly.entity_id
_entity_poly.type
_entity_poly.pdbx_seq_one_letter_code
_entity_poly.pdbx_strand_id
1 'polypeptide(L)'
;MAIRIDRRSGSAKRRWWFAGSSLLMVAALIRLVWVDYDRPWRQYQDRYFDNQAALAHLRSLGAPDGRPDGRQPPAVTRVDARHRTGRPTSTEPGQAPDSPKCVNLPLLDSIAPRNTPGKHRINQVVLPGVRQQLNYVETGTTERCTTCHAAIDNAAFAEAELAATLEAALPAVNDALEHLGYDRPGFPAPPPVKRDDGATFDVGRVTEHWDWLDDSERQAYLATLLEVTNEYLRIRGGPQIRFEPPLRAHPNLDLYVSSDSPHPLSTTGCTVCHEGNPRETDFVLAAHSPADRTAAKRWEAEHLVTRFGVPIWTFDQAARSWNHPMLPMQYTEAGCAKCHHRVTDVSGVGVGNHGTRLDRGRHLFKSLGCMNCHEVATIGRVRQVGPDLTRIAAKLTPQFIRDWVLEPQRFRPSTRMPHFFDQENNRTEAGDELDPDPAARSAAEVAGMVTYLFAVSDPVELHPVPRDVTPKVSWGRELFKSFGCLACHASVTEFGDSWIADYLAQRDEINRITARERSETMSVEEQVRYAVRHFPGEFEAIARTGGGRRHREDRDTPPALTRFAPELSAAGSKVSFEWLYSWLIEPAHFAADTKMPNLRLPPAEAAHLASYLATLDGGEAESAGTICDEACHRTANQLLASLLSAQRSSEDLAAVLADRDGRLTRMLMAQLADSLGDEQAHRRIASMDSAEKRLTLLGSRMISHYGCYTCHHIAGFEDAPRPGTELTRWGEKPITRLDFASFDPGLARESTEDPAATTYLYPLGADRLTRRSFVGNPEIHVSRSRASFANHKLLNPRMWDRQLRKPPYEKLKMPNFYLAQDEVDALVAYLLSNQPARVADELRVDYRDTPAGMIATGRDLAREYNCIACHELDGNGVLIWQYLRPPDMEDRSFEIAPPSLRNEGARVQSEWLIR
;
A
#
# COMPACT_ATOMS: atom_id res chain seq x y z
N MET A 1 -69.90 -12.51 -57.47
CA MET A 1 -69.81 -13.54 -56.42
C MET A 1 -69.66 -12.81 -55.08
N ALA A 2 -70.76 -12.65 -54.35
CA ALA A 2 -70.84 -11.83 -53.15
C ALA A 2 -70.39 -12.64 -51.92
N ILE A 3 -69.31 -12.22 -51.27
CA ILE A 3 -68.91 -12.77 -49.98
C ILE A 3 -69.78 -12.08 -48.91
N ARG A 4 -70.87 -12.74 -48.55
CA ARG A 4 -71.64 -12.47 -47.33
C ARG A 4 -70.71 -12.77 -46.14
N ILE A 5 -70.14 -11.75 -45.52
CA ILE A 5 -69.49 -11.90 -44.21
C ILE A 5 -70.61 -12.02 -43.18
N ASP A 6 -70.80 -13.24 -42.68
CA ASP A 6 -71.72 -13.57 -41.60
C ASP A 6 -71.40 -12.75 -40.34
N ARG A 7 -72.38 -11.94 -39.89
CA ARG A 7 -72.29 -11.06 -38.72
C ARG A 7 -72.73 -11.75 -37.41
N ARG A 8 -72.96 -13.06 -37.36
CA ARG A 8 -73.47 -13.73 -36.15
C ARG A 8 -72.81 -15.08 -35.83
N SER A 9 -71.54 -15.07 -35.42
CA SER A 9 -70.98 -16.13 -34.55
C SER A 9 -69.61 -15.82 -33.90
N GLY A 10 -68.92 -14.73 -34.27
CA GLY A 10 -67.58 -14.40 -33.73
C GLY A 10 -67.50 -13.32 -32.64
N SER A 11 -68.62 -12.73 -32.20
CA SER A 11 -68.59 -11.51 -31.34
C SER A 11 -68.36 -11.78 -29.86
N ALA A 12 -68.72 -12.97 -29.36
CA ALA A 12 -68.46 -13.34 -27.97
C ALA A 12 -66.99 -13.72 -27.76
N LYS A 13 -66.42 -14.59 -28.61
CA LYS A 13 -65.00 -14.98 -28.54
C LYS A 13 -64.07 -13.77 -28.63
N ARG A 14 -64.30 -12.82 -29.55
CA ARG A 14 -63.48 -11.60 -29.64
C ARG A 14 -63.60 -10.70 -28.41
N ARG A 15 -64.77 -10.63 -27.77
CA ARG A 15 -64.96 -9.89 -26.51
C ARG A 15 -64.25 -10.55 -25.33
N TRP A 16 -64.26 -11.88 -25.25
CA TRP A 16 -63.49 -12.65 -24.28
C TRP A 16 -61.97 -12.53 -24.49
N TRP A 17 -61.50 -12.55 -25.73
CA TRP A 17 -60.09 -12.29 -26.05
C TRP A 17 -59.66 -10.86 -25.72
N PHE A 18 -60.50 -9.87 -26.03
CA PHE A 18 -60.24 -8.48 -25.66
C PHE A 18 -60.19 -8.31 -24.14
N ALA A 19 -61.21 -8.77 -23.41
CA ALA A 19 -61.23 -8.72 -21.94
C ALA A 19 -60.05 -9.47 -21.31
N GLY A 20 -59.70 -10.66 -21.82
CA GLY A 20 -58.53 -11.42 -21.39
C GLY A 20 -57.21 -10.68 -21.66
N SER A 21 -57.07 -10.05 -22.84
CA SER A 21 -55.89 -9.25 -23.18
C SER A 21 -55.77 -7.97 -22.34
N SER A 22 -56.90 -7.31 -22.02
CA SER A 22 -56.92 -6.14 -21.15
C SER A 22 -56.58 -6.51 -19.71
N LEU A 23 -57.08 -7.63 -19.19
CA LEU A 23 -56.70 -8.14 -17.87
C LEU A 23 -55.23 -8.54 -17.81
N LEU A 24 -54.70 -9.19 -18.85
CA LEU A 24 -53.27 -9.50 -18.96
C LEU A 24 -52.42 -8.23 -19.02
N MET A 25 -52.85 -7.20 -19.75
CA MET A 25 -52.17 -5.91 -19.82
C MET A 25 -52.17 -5.21 -18.46
N VAL A 26 -53.30 -5.18 -17.75
CA VAL A 26 -53.39 -4.62 -16.39
C VAL A 26 -52.52 -5.42 -15.42
N ALA A 27 -52.55 -6.75 -15.46
CA ALA A 27 -51.68 -7.58 -14.64
C ALA A 27 -50.18 -7.35 -14.95
N ALA A 28 -49.83 -7.18 -16.22
CA ALA A 28 -48.47 -6.85 -16.64
C ALA A 28 -48.05 -5.45 -16.17
N LEU A 29 -48.94 -4.46 -16.23
CA LEU A 29 -48.69 -3.11 -15.72
C LEU A 29 -48.54 -3.09 -14.20
N ILE A 30 -49.40 -3.78 -13.46
CA ILE A 30 -49.29 -3.94 -12.01
C ILE A 30 -47.96 -4.61 -11.66
N ARG A 31 -47.60 -5.67 -12.40
CA ARG A 31 -46.31 -6.36 -12.22
C ARG A 31 -45.14 -5.43 -12.51
N LEU A 32 -45.19 -4.61 -13.55
CA LEU A 32 -44.12 -3.65 -13.87
C LEU A 32 -43.98 -2.57 -12.80
N VAL A 33 -45.11 -2.00 -12.35
CA VAL A 33 -45.14 -1.02 -11.26
C VAL A 33 -44.59 -1.65 -9.99
N TRP A 34 -44.97 -2.88 -9.66
CA TRP A 34 -44.49 -3.57 -8.48
C TRP A 34 -42.99 -3.90 -8.56
N VAL A 35 -42.50 -4.36 -9.71
CA VAL A 35 -41.07 -4.62 -9.95
C VAL A 35 -40.24 -3.33 -9.87
N ASP A 36 -40.76 -2.21 -10.36
CA ASP A 36 -40.08 -0.91 -10.19
C ASP A 36 -40.21 -0.35 -8.77
N TYR A 37 -41.22 -0.80 -8.02
CA TYR A 37 -41.42 -0.41 -6.61
C TYR A 37 -40.50 -1.16 -5.66
N ASP A 38 -40.31 -2.47 -5.87
CA ASP A 38 -39.48 -3.37 -5.06
C ASP A 38 -37.97 -3.22 -5.38
N ARG A 39 -37.49 -1.98 -5.33
CA ARG A 39 -36.06 -1.67 -5.55
C ARG A 39 -35.25 -2.03 -4.30
N PRO A 40 -34.06 -2.66 -4.45
CA PRO A 40 -33.25 -3.09 -3.31
C PRO A 40 -32.96 -2.00 -2.28
N TRP A 41 -32.76 -0.75 -2.72
CA TRP A 41 -32.43 0.37 -1.81
C TRP A 41 -33.50 0.65 -0.75
N ARG A 42 -34.78 0.39 -1.04
CA ARG A 42 -35.88 0.60 -0.08
C ARG A 42 -35.76 -0.34 1.12
N GLN A 43 -35.29 -1.58 0.89
CA GLN A 43 -35.08 -2.56 1.95
C GLN A 43 -34.03 -2.10 2.97
N TYR A 44 -33.00 -1.36 2.54
CA TYR A 44 -32.03 -0.76 3.47
C TYR A 44 -32.66 0.34 4.31
N GLN A 45 -33.56 1.16 3.75
CA GLN A 45 -34.27 2.18 4.53
C GLN A 45 -35.28 1.58 5.51
N ASP A 46 -35.98 0.52 5.12
CA ASP A 46 -36.83 -0.24 6.04
C ASP A 46 -36.02 -0.73 7.25
N ARG A 47 -34.90 -1.41 6.99
CA ARG A 47 -34.01 -1.91 8.05
C ARG A 47 -33.41 -0.80 8.90
N TYR A 48 -33.10 0.35 8.31
CA TYR A 48 -32.64 1.52 9.05
C TYR A 48 -33.70 2.02 10.04
N PHE A 49 -34.95 2.16 9.59
CA PHE A 49 -36.06 2.57 10.47
C PHE A 49 -36.36 1.51 11.53
N ASP A 50 -36.30 0.23 11.17
CA ASP A 50 -36.43 -0.89 12.12
C ASP A 50 -35.35 -0.82 13.21
N ASN A 51 -34.09 -0.58 12.84
CA ASN A 51 -33.00 -0.41 13.79
C ASN A 51 -33.22 0.81 14.69
N GLN A 52 -33.66 1.95 14.14
CA GLN A 52 -33.97 3.14 14.94
C GLN A 52 -35.07 2.87 15.97
N ALA A 53 -36.13 2.17 15.56
CA ALA A 53 -37.22 1.79 16.44
C ALA A 53 -36.75 0.83 17.55
N ALA A 54 -35.95 -0.17 17.20
CA ALA A 54 -35.36 -1.11 18.16
C ALA A 54 -34.46 -0.40 19.19
N LEU A 55 -33.57 0.48 18.74
CA LEU A 55 -32.68 1.26 19.63
C LEU A 55 -33.46 2.24 20.52
N ALA A 56 -34.51 2.88 20.00
CA ALA A 56 -35.38 3.74 20.79
C ALA A 56 -36.10 2.95 21.89
N HIS A 57 -36.59 1.75 21.57
CA HIS A 57 -37.19 0.83 22.55
C HIS A 57 -36.19 0.46 23.64
N LEU A 58 -34.99 -0.01 23.27
CA LEU A 58 -33.97 -0.41 24.24
C LEU A 58 -33.55 0.76 25.16
N ARG A 59 -33.40 1.98 24.62
CA ARG A 59 -33.11 3.18 25.43
C ARG A 59 -34.24 3.51 26.41
N SER A 60 -35.49 3.28 26.04
CA SER A 60 -36.63 3.51 26.93
C SER A 60 -36.65 2.55 28.13
N LEU A 61 -36.01 1.38 28.03
CA LEU A 61 -35.89 0.42 29.13
C LEU A 61 -34.82 0.83 30.15
N GLY A 62 -33.76 1.51 29.70
CA GLY A 62 -32.61 1.91 30.54
C GLY A 62 -32.73 3.29 31.19
N ALA A 63 -33.80 4.04 30.93
CA ALA A 63 -34.04 5.32 31.60
C ALA A 63 -34.40 5.08 33.08
N PRO A 64 -33.72 5.73 34.06
CA PRO A 64 -34.13 5.66 35.44
C PRO A 64 -35.43 6.45 35.57
N ASP A 65 -36.57 5.75 35.50
CA ASP A 65 -37.76 5.97 36.33
C ASP A 65 -38.98 5.26 35.73
N GLY A 66 -39.17 4.01 36.13
CA GLY A 66 -40.50 3.44 36.20
C GLY A 66 -41.28 4.06 37.35
N ARG A 67 -41.87 5.26 37.18
CA ARG A 67 -43.02 5.79 37.96
C ARG A 67 -43.69 6.99 37.25
N PRO A 68 -45.02 7.19 37.42
CA PRO A 68 -45.78 8.20 36.69
C PRO A 68 -45.71 9.57 37.40
N ASP A 69 -44.84 10.46 36.94
CA ASP A 69 -44.82 11.87 37.31
C ASP A 69 -44.37 12.71 36.09
N GLY A 70 -45.35 13.18 35.31
CA GLY A 70 -45.66 14.60 35.19
C GLY A 70 -44.65 15.65 34.69
N ARG A 71 -43.35 15.37 34.45
CA ARG A 71 -42.42 16.41 33.94
C ARG A 71 -41.42 15.91 32.91
N GLN A 72 -41.45 16.54 31.73
CA GLN A 72 -40.57 16.30 30.58
C GLN A 72 -39.09 16.63 30.87
N PRO A 73 -38.13 15.82 30.36
CA PRO A 73 -36.74 16.22 30.25
C PRO A 73 -36.52 17.26 29.12
N PRO A 74 -35.44 18.07 29.16
CA PRO A 74 -35.24 19.17 28.23
C PRO A 74 -34.97 18.68 26.81
N ALA A 75 -35.59 19.35 25.84
CA ALA A 75 -35.43 19.07 24.41
C ALA A 75 -33.97 19.27 23.98
N VAL A 76 -33.42 18.27 23.29
CA VAL A 76 -32.20 18.40 22.48
C VAL A 76 -32.45 19.49 21.44
N THR A 77 -31.77 20.61 21.60
CA THR A 77 -31.79 21.75 20.70
C THR A 77 -31.24 21.35 19.33
N ARG A 78 -32.11 21.38 18.33
CA ARG A 78 -31.75 21.44 16.91
C ARG A 78 -30.99 22.73 16.66
N VAL A 79 -29.75 22.63 16.18
CA VAL A 79 -29.07 23.78 15.58
C VAL A 79 -29.78 24.11 14.26
N ASP A 80 -30.21 25.37 14.14
CA ASP A 80 -31.15 25.89 13.14
C ASP A 80 -30.60 25.93 11.71
N ALA A 81 -31.46 25.58 10.74
CA ALA A 81 -31.43 26.13 9.39
C ALA A 81 -32.77 26.82 9.10
N ARG A 82 -32.71 28.14 8.93
CA ARG A 82 -33.84 29.08 8.76
C ARG A 82 -34.66 28.77 7.50
N HIS A 83 -35.98 28.59 7.62
CA HIS A 83 -37.02 29.54 7.18
C HIS A 83 -38.45 28.95 7.12
N ARG A 84 -39.41 29.81 7.51
CA ARG A 84 -40.88 29.84 7.26
C ARG A 84 -41.83 29.03 8.15
N THR A 85 -42.24 29.72 9.21
CA THR A 85 -43.59 29.84 9.80
C THR A 85 -44.67 28.86 9.32
N GLY A 86 -44.90 27.82 10.13
CA GLY A 86 -46.13 27.03 10.19
C GLY A 86 -46.32 26.55 11.64
N ARG A 87 -47.47 26.90 12.24
CA ARG A 87 -47.82 26.66 13.64
C ARG A 87 -47.85 25.14 13.95
N PRO A 88 -47.14 24.61 14.96
CA PRO A 88 -47.22 23.19 15.30
C PRO A 88 -48.45 22.94 16.17
N THR A 89 -49.34 22.06 15.71
CA THR A 89 -50.41 21.49 16.53
C THR A 89 -49.84 20.40 17.42
N SER A 90 -50.12 20.52 18.71
CA SER A 90 -49.78 19.59 19.79
C SER A 90 -50.42 18.21 19.61
N THR A 91 -49.62 17.15 19.64
CA THR A 91 -50.06 15.78 19.93
C THR A 91 -49.19 15.23 21.07
N GLU A 92 -49.84 14.57 22.03
CA GLU A 92 -49.28 14.07 23.31
C GLU A 92 -48.13 13.05 23.13
N PRO A 93 -47.24 12.91 24.15
CA PRO A 93 -46.11 11.98 24.11
C PRO A 93 -46.52 10.62 24.69
N GLY A 94 -46.68 9.61 23.83
CA GLY A 94 -47.07 8.28 24.31
C GLY A 94 -47.34 7.25 23.22
N GLN A 95 -46.57 7.26 22.14
CA GLN A 95 -46.45 6.17 21.17
C GLN A 95 -45.32 6.56 20.22
N ALA A 96 -44.27 5.72 20.13
CA ALA A 96 -43.44 5.75 18.94
C ALA A 96 -44.40 5.56 17.75
N PRO A 97 -44.44 6.46 16.76
CA PRO A 97 -45.38 6.29 15.67
C PRO A 97 -45.00 4.99 14.96
N ASP A 98 -45.91 4.01 15.00
CA ASP A 98 -45.91 2.94 14.02
C ASP A 98 -45.77 3.61 12.66
N SER A 99 -44.63 3.41 11.99
CA SER A 99 -44.47 3.86 10.62
C SER A 99 -45.63 3.22 9.85
N PRO A 100 -46.60 3.99 9.31
CA PRO A 100 -47.69 3.35 8.63
C PRO A 100 -47.08 2.82 7.34
N LYS A 101 -46.83 1.50 7.28
CA LYS A 101 -46.35 0.80 6.06
C LYS A 101 -47.16 1.20 4.82
N CYS A 102 -48.40 1.66 5.03
CA CYS A 102 -49.29 2.24 4.03
C CYS A 102 -48.75 3.50 3.31
N VAL A 103 -47.89 4.31 3.94
CA VAL A 103 -47.29 5.52 3.35
C VAL A 103 -46.30 5.17 2.25
N ASN A 104 -45.66 4.00 2.36
CA ASN A 104 -44.76 3.42 1.36
C ASN A 104 -45.49 2.34 0.54
N LEU A 105 -46.74 2.59 0.14
CA LEU A 105 -47.41 1.80 -0.89
C LEU A 105 -47.31 2.50 -2.25
N PRO A 106 -47.29 1.74 -3.37
CA PRO A 106 -47.38 2.31 -4.70
C PRO A 106 -48.55 3.31 -4.79
N LEU A 107 -48.32 4.47 -5.41
CA LEU A 107 -49.27 5.59 -5.56
C LEU A 107 -49.62 6.38 -4.28
N LEU A 108 -49.54 5.79 -3.07
CA LEU A 108 -49.73 6.53 -1.82
C LEU A 108 -48.46 7.32 -1.43
N ASP A 109 -47.28 6.79 -1.78
CA ASP A 109 -45.97 7.43 -1.60
C ASP A 109 -45.91 8.83 -2.26
N SER A 110 -46.50 9.00 -3.44
CA SER A 110 -46.48 10.29 -4.16
C SER A 110 -47.35 11.38 -3.53
N ILE A 111 -48.33 11.00 -2.71
CA ILE A 111 -49.30 11.90 -2.08
C ILE A 111 -48.86 12.28 -0.66
N ALA A 112 -48.09 11.43 0.00
CA ALA A 112 -47.56 11.70 1.32
C ALA A 112 -46.55 12.88 1.29
N PRO A 113 -46.62 13.85 2.24
CA PRO A 113 -45.63 14.92 2.36
C PRO A 113 -44.19 14.41 2.42
N ARG A 114 -43.22 15.21 1.96
CA ARG A 114 -41.80 14.82 1.93
C ARG A 114 -41.19 14.56 3.32
N ASN A 115 -41.78 15.15 4.37
CA ASN A 115 -41.26 15.08 5.73
C ASN A 115 -42.00 14.05 6.60
N THR A 116 -42.77 13.14 5.99
CA THR A 116 -43.43 12.05 6.73
C THR A 116 -42.38 11.12 7.36
N PRO A 117 -42.40 10.90 8.68
CA PRO A 117 -41.51 9.95 9.34
C PRO A 117 -41.60 8.55 8.73
N GLY A 118 -40.47 7.86 8.56
CA GLY A 118 -40.42 6.51 7.98
C GLY A 118 -40.69 6.43 6.47
N LYS A 119 -40.83 7.57 5.78
CA LYS A 119 -41.07 7.59 4.33
C LYS A 119 -39.79 7.27 3.56
N HIS A 120 -39.87 6.32 2.64
CA HIS A 120 -38.78 6.01 1.71
C HIS A 120 -38.50 7.17 0.76
N ARG A 121 -37.23 7.47 0.53
CA ARG A 121 -36.84 8.47 -0.46
C ARG A 121 -35.43 8.24 -0.97
N ILE A 122 -35.20 8.62 -2.23
CA ILE A 122 -33.85 8.77 -2.73
C ILE A 122 -33.23 9.99 -2.04
N ASN A 123 -32.28 9.74 -1.15
CA ASN A 123 -31.49 10.79 -0.51
C ASN A 123 -30.44 11.25 -1.52
N GLN A 124 -30.30 12.57 -1.68
CA GLN A 124 -29.31 13.11 -2.60
C GLN A 124 -28.65 14.37 -2.03
N VAL A 125 -27.34 14.49 -2.24
CA VAL A 125 -26.51 15.64 -1.87
C VAL A 125 -25.95 16.25 -3.16
N VAL A 126 -26.07 17.57 -3.30
CA VAL A 126 -25.54 18.30 -4.47
C VAL A 126 -24.22 18.92 -4.07
N LEU A 127 -23.15 18.54 -4.76
CA LEU A 127 -21.77 18.87 -4.44
C LEU A 127 -21.18 19.71 -5.59
N PRO A 128 -21.30 21.05 -5.56
CA PRO A 128 -20.79 21.89 -6.63
C PRO A 128 -19.26 21.88 -6.72
N GLY A 129 -18.57 21.67 -5.59
CA GLY A 129 -17.12 21.58 -5.51
C GLY A 129 -16.55 20.24 -5.95
N VAL A 130 -17.34 19.16 -5.96
CA VAL A 130 -16.90 17.84 -6.44
C VAL A 130 -17.31 17.70 -7.90
N ARG A 131 -16.36 17.34 -8.76
CA ARG A 131 -16.54 17.34 -10.20
C ARG A 131 -16.69 15.93 -10.77
N GLN A 132 -17.57 15.80 -11.75
CA GLN A 132 -17.73 14.58 -12.54
C GLN A 132 -17.82 14.93 -14.02
N GLN A 133 -17.30 14.05 -14.88
CA GLN A 133 -17.46 14.15 -16.32
C GLN A 133 -18.77 13.48 -16.75
N LEU A 134 -19.64 14.24 -17.40
CA LEU A 134 -20.86 13.76 -18.03
C LEU A 134 -20.83 14.16 -19.50
N ASN A 135 -20.72 13.17 -20.40
CA ASN A 135 -20.74 13.41 -21.84
C ASN A 135 -19.80 14.55 -22.28
N TYR A 136 -18.54 14.49 -21.84
CA TYR A 136 -17.48 15.47 -22.13
C TYR A 136 -17.65 16.86 -21.48
N VAL A 137 -18.63 17.04 -20.58
CA VAL A 137 -18.80 18.27 -19.79
C VAL A 137 -18.52 17.98 -18.32
N GLU A 138 -17.71 18.82 -17.70
CA GLU A 138 -17.45 18.76 -16.27
C GLU A 138 -18.55 19.49 -15.49
N THR A 139 -19.19 18.79 -14.56
CA THR A 139 -20.32 19.33 -13.78
C THR A 139 -20.16 19.01 -12.31
N GLY A 140 -20.90 19.70 -11.45
CA GLY A 140 -21.01 19.33 -10.04
C GLY A 140 -21.61 17.93 -9.85
N THR A 141 -21.21 17.26 -8.79
CA THR A 141 -21.67 15.92 -8.46
C THR A 141 -23.03 15.96 -7.77
N THR A 142 -23.88 14.98 -8.07
CA THR A 142 -25.10 14.72 -7.29
C THR A 142 -25.00 13.30 -6.78
N GLU A 143 -24.82 13.18 -5.47
CA GLU A 143 -24.50 11.92 -4.82
C GLU A 143 -25.72 11.35 -4.10
N ARG A 144 -25.96 10.05 -4.28
CA ARG A 144 -27.13 9.33 -3.74
C ARG A 144 -26.75 8.18 -2.81
N CYS A 145 -25.48 8.06 -2.43
CA CYS A 145 -24.96 6.99 -1.58
C CYS A 145 -25.75 6.84 -0.25
N THR A 146 -26.17 7.95 0.35
CA THR A 146 -26.98 7.97 1.59
C THR A 146 -28.42 7.49 1.40
N THR A 147 -28.81 7.10 0.18
CA THR A 147 -30.08 6.39 -0.06
C THR A 147 -30.01 5.00 0.57
N CYS A 148 -28.89 4.29 0.39
CA CYS A 148 -28.65 2.97 1.00
C CYS A 148 -27.87 3.09 2.31
N HIS A 149 -26.86 3.98 2.35
CA HIS A 149 -26.04 4.27 3.54
C HIS A 149 -26.74 5.26 4.47
N ALA A 150 -27.96 4.93 4.90
CA ALA A 150 -28.85 5.86 5.61
C ALA A 150 -28.36 6.22 7.03
N ALA A 151 -27.44 5.43 7.59
CA ALA A 151 -26.88 5.64 8.92
C ALA A 151 -25.52 6.35 8.93
N ILE A 152 -24.98 6.71 7.76
CA ILE A 152 -23.55 7.05 7.61
C ILE A 152 -23.09 8.22 8.49
N ASP A 153 -23.96 9.19 8.77
CA ASP A 153 -23.71 10.39 9.56
C ASP A 153 -24.27 10.30 11.00
N ASN A 154 -24.81 9.14 11.39
CA ASN A 154 -25.52 8.97 12.64
C ASN A 154 -24.67 8.25 13.69
N ALA A 155 -24.13 8.99 14.66
CA ALA A 155 -23.29 8.45 15.73
C ALA A 155 -23.90 7.28 16.51
N ALA A 156 -25.24 7.18 16.61
CA ALA A 156 -25.89 6.04 17.26
C ALA A 156 -25.66 4.69 16.56
N PHE A 157 -25.16 4.72 15.31
CA PHE A 157 -24.81 3.56 14.51
C PHE A 157 -23.29 3.40 14.35
N ALA A 158 -22.49 4.19 15.07
CA ALA A 158 -21.07 3.92 15.23
C ALA A 158 -20.90 2.66 16.08
N GLU A 159 -19.87 1.87 15.79
CA GLU A 159 -19.69 0.56 16.41
C GLU A 159 -19.59 0.65 17.95
N ALA A 160 -18.77 1.56 18.45
CA ALA A 160 -18.58 1.80 19.88
C ALA A 160 -19.88 2.27 20.56
N GLU A 161 -20.58 3.24 19.96
CA GLU A 161 -21.83 3.80 20.50
C GLU A 161 -22.98 2.78 20.49
N LEU A 162 -23.05 1.95 19.47
CA LEU A 162 -24.01 0.85 19.41
C LEU A 162 -23.69 -0.16 20.51
N ALA A 163 -22.44 -0.60 20.64
CA ALA A 163 -22.03 -1.53 21.68
C ALA A 163 -22.38 -0.99 23.07
N ALA A 164 -22.04 0.27 23.36
CA ALA A 164 -22.35 0.93 24.62
C ALA A 164 -23.86 1.01 24.88
N THR A 165 -24.66 1.36 23.85
CA THR A 165 -26.12 1.39 23.95
C THR A 165 -26.69 0.01 24.29
N LEU A 166 -26.19 -1.06 23.67
CA LEU A 166 -26.66 -2.42 23.92
C LEU A 166 -26.24 -2.91 25.31
N GLU A 167 -24.98 -2.72 25.70
CA GLU A 167 -24.46 -3.10 27.02
C GLU A 167 -25.25 -2.40 28.14
N ALA A 168 -25.50 -1.10 28.02
CA ALA A 168 -26.27 -0.33 28.99
C ALA A 168 -27.74 -0.79 29.10
N ALA A 169 -28.33 -1.34 28.03
CA ALA A 169 -29.70 -1.84 28.04
C ALA A 169 -29.84 -3.24 28.66
N LEU A 170 -28.75 -4.01 28.78
CA LEU A 170 -28.79 -5.41 29.21
C LEU A 170 -29.43 -5.65 30.58
N PRO A 171 -29.19 -4.84 31.64
CA PRO A 171 -29.87 -5.03 32.92
C PRO A 171 -31.40 -5.04 32.78
N ALA A 172 -31.94 -4.03 32.10
CA ALA A 172 -33.38 -3.90 31.91
C ALA A 172 -33.95 -4.97 30.96
N VAL A 173 -33.16 -5.41 29.97
CA VAL A 173 -33.50 -6.54 29.09
C VAL A 173 -33.57 -7.84 29.89
N ASN A 174 -32.59 -8.12 30.75
CA ASN A 174 -32.56 -9.30 31.62
C ASN A 174 -33.76 -9.33 32.58
N ASP A 175 -34.07 -8.19 33.21
CA ASP A 175 -35.25 -8.07 34.08
C ASP A 175 -36.54 -8.33 33.28
N ALA A 176 -36.65 -7.77 32.08
CA ALA A 176 -37.82 -7.96 31.23
C ALA A 176 -37.97 -9.41 30.75
N LEU A 177 -36.89 -10.11 30.44
CA LEU A 177 -36.91 -11.53 30.06
C LEU A 177 -37.38 -12.41 31.22
N GLU A 178 -36.89 -12.17 32.43
CA GLU A 178 -37.32 -12.91 33.61
C GLU A 178 -38.81 -12.70 33.91
N HIS A 179 -39.31 -11.46 33.83
CA HIS A 179 -40.74 -11.17 33.99
C HIS A 179 -41.61 -11.89 32.95
N LEU A 180 -41.05 -12.19 31.78
CA LEU A 180 -41.72 -12.95 30.72
C LEU A 180 -41.53 -14.47 30.86
N GLY A 181 -40.85 -14.94 31.91
CA GLY A 181 -40.62 -16.35 32.18
C GLY A 181 -39.50 -16.99 31.36
N TYR A 182 -38.57 -16.18 30.83
CA TYR A 182 -37.39 -16.65 30.11
C TYR A 182 -36.13 -16.57 31.00
N ASP A 183 -35.13 -17.40 30.70
CA ASP A 183 -33.86 -17.39 31.40
C ASP A 183 -33.14 -16.04 31.22
N ARG A 184 -32.41 -15.61 32.25
CA ARG A 184 -31.58 -14.39 32.21
C ARG A 184 -30.22 -14.72 31.58
N PRO A 185 -29.93 -14.30 30.33
CA PRO A 185 -28.63 -14.54 29.72
C PRO A 185 -27.48 -13.85 30.44
N GLY A 186 -27.76 -12.80 31.23
CA GLY A 186 -26.75 -12.04 31.95
C GLY A 186 -25.97 -11.12 31.02
N PHE A 187 -24.79 -10.67 31.46
CA PHE A 187 -23.86 -9.96 30.59
C PHE A 187 -22.99 -10.97 29.82
N PRO A 188 -22.63 -10.68 28.55
CA PRO A 188 -21.63 -11.45 27.85
C PRO A 188 -20.34 -11.55 28.67
N ALA A 189 -19.68 -12.70 28.61
CA ALA A 189 -18.36 -12.83 29.20
C ALA A 189 -17.43 -11.78 28.56
N PRO A 190 -16.67 -11.01 29.38
CA PRO A 190 -15.69 -10.10 28.82
C PRO A 190 -14.66 -10.90 28.01
N PRO A 191 -14.11 -10.33 26.93
CA PRO A 191 -13.05 -10.97 26.19
C PRO A 191 -11.88 -11.32 27.14
N PRO A 192 -11.23 -12.49 26.98
CA PRO A 192 -10.23 -12.99 27.91
C PRO A 192 -8.91 -12.24 27.75
N VAL A 193 -8.91 -10.95 28.07
CA VAL A 193 -7.72 -10.11 27.98
C VAL A 193 -6.95 -10.25 29.30
N LYS A 194 -5.81 -10.93 29.24
CA LYS A 194 -4.77 -10.78 30.27
C LYS A 194 -3.97 -9.54 29.92
N ARG A 195 -4.23 -8.45 30.64
CA ARG A 195 -3.33 -7.29 30.63
C ARG A 195 -2.13 -7.58 31.55
N ASP A 196 -0.98 -7.00 31.24
CA ASP A 196 0.26 -7.21 32.01
C ASP A 196 0.22 -6.63 33.44
N ASP A 197 -0.73 -5.74 33.72
CA ASP A 197 -1.05 -5.20 35.06
C ASP A 197 -2.03 -6.08 35.86
N GLY A 198 -2.53 -7.17 35.25
CA GLY A 198 -3.55 -8.02 35.83
C GLY A 198 -4.96 -7.40 35.83
N ALA A 199 -5.18 -6.27 35.15
CA ALA A 199 -6.48 -5.65 35.04
C ALA A 199 -7.41 -6.52 34.17
N THR A 200 -8.54 -6.90 34.76
CA THR A 200 -9.65 -7.60 34.09
C THR A 200 -10.74 -6.60 33.78
N PHE A 201 -11.48 -6.81 32.69
CA PHE A 201 -12.72 -6.05 32.48
C PHE A 201 -13.74 -6.39 33.56
N ASP A 202 -14.37 -5.36 34.11
CA ASP A 202 -15.58 -5.54 34.91
C ASP A 202 -16.70 -6.02 33.97
N VAL A 203 -17.41 -7.07 34.39
CA VAL A 203 -18.56 -7.61 33.67
C VAL A 203 -19.60 -6.50 33.49
N GLY A 204 -19.98 -6.22 32.25
CA GLY A 204 -20.96 -5.17 31.91
C GLY A 204 -20.40 -3.75 31.85
N ARG A 205 -19.07 -3.59 31.82
CA ARG A 205 -18.37 -2.30 31.58
C ARG A 205 -17.29 -2.43 30.52
N VAL A 206 -17.44 -3.37 29.58
CA VAL A 206 -16.44 -3.62 28.53
C VAL A 206 -16.36 -2.42 27.58
N THR A 207 -17.48 -1.76 27.30
CA THR A 207 -17.54 -0.65 26.34
C THR A 207 -16.93 0.66 26.84
N GLU A 208 -16.74 0.82 28.15
CA GLU A 208 -15.97 1.95 28.72
C GLU A 208 -14.48 1.91 28.35
N HIS A 209 -14.01 0.73 27.95
CA HIS A 209 -12.63 0.45 27.58
C HIS A 209 -12.54 -0.04 26.13
N TRP A 210 -13.44 0.41 25.26
CA TRP A 210 -13.55 -0.03 23.87
C TRP A 210 -12.23 0.07 23.08
N ASP A 211 -11.46 1.12 23.35
CA ASP A 211 -10.16 1.36 22.71
C ASP A 211 -9.09 0.32 23.07
N TRP A 212 -9.30 -0.48 24.11
CA TRP A 212 -8.39 -1.55 24.50
C TRP A 212 -8.59 -2.83 23.70
N LEU A 213 -9.73 -2.99 23.05
CA LEU A 213 -10.07 -4.16 22.26
C LEU A 213 -9.51 -4.04 20.84
N ASP A 214 -9.04 -5.15 20.27
CA ASP A 214 -8.75 -5.24 18.85
C ASP A 214 -10.04 -5.41 18.01
N ASP A 215 -9.92 -5.29 16.68
CA ASP A 215 -11.08 -5.36 15.77
C ASP A 215 -11.84 -6.70 15.85
N SER A 216 -11.15 -7.82 16.10
CA SER A 216 -11.76 -9.14 16.22
C SER A 216 -12.53 -9.27 17.53
N GLU A 217 -11.95 -8.77 18.62
CA GLU A 217 -12.57 -8.75 19.95
C GLU A 217 -13.81 -7.84 19.97
N ARG A 218 -13.72 -6.64 19.39
CA ARG A 218 -14.85 -5.72 19.23
C ARG A 218 -15.99 -6.37 18.48
N GLN A 219 -15.70 -7.02 17.36
CA GLN A 219 -16.71 -7.71 16.55
C GLN A 219 -17.36 -8.87 17.30
N ALA A 220 -16.57 -9.69 18.00
CA ALA A 220 -17.09 -10.83 18.77
C ALA A 220 -17.98 -10.37 19.93
N TYR A 221 -17.55 -9.34 20.67
CA TYR A 221 -18.31 -8.79 21.78
C TYR A 221 -19.62 -8.16 21.32
N LEU A 222 -19.57 -7.31 20.28
CA LEU A 222 -20.74 -6.69 19.69
C LEU A 222 -21.72 -7.73 19.12
N ALA A 223 -21.22 -8.80 18.48
CA ALA A 223 -22.06 -9.88 17.98
C ALA A 223 -22.85 -10.55 19.11
N THR A 224 -22.21 -10.79 20.26
CA THR A 224 -22.86 -11.38 21.44
C THR A 224 -23.91 -10.44 22.03
N LEU A 225 -23.61 -9.13 22.13
CA LEU A 225 -24.59 -8.12 22.56
C LEU A 225 -25.81 -8.08 21.64
N LEU A 226 -25.59 -8.13 20.32
CA LEU A 226 -26.65 -8.15 19.32
C LEU A 226 -27.49 -9.42 19.42
N GLU A 227 -26.88 -10.59 19.66
CA GLU A 227 -27.60 -11.85 19.82
C GLU A 227 -28.60 -11.78 20.98
N VAL A 228 -28.12 -11.39 22.18
CA VAL A 228 -28.95 -11.31 23.39
C VAL A 228 -30.08 -10.30 23.23
N THR A 229 -29.76 -9.09 22.75
CA THR A 229 -30.75 -8.02 22.59
C THR A 229 -31.77 -8.34 21.49
N ASN A 230 -31.35 -8.98 20.39
CA ASN A 230 -32.26 -9.40 19.32
C ASN A 230 -33.17 -10.55 19.71
N GLU A 231 -32.73 -11.45 20.59
CA GLU A 231 -33.59 -12.51 21.12
C GLU A 231 -34.71 -11.91 21.98
N TYR A 232 -34.38 -10.93 22.84
CA TYR A 232 -35.37 -10.16 23.57
C TYR A 232 -36.36 -9.43 22.64
N LEU A 233 -35.86 -8.71 21.64
CA LEU A 233 -36.71 -8.00 20.67
C LEU A 233 -37.63 -8.97 19.93
N ARG A 234 -37.13 -10.16 19.57
CA ARG A 234 -37.91 -11.23 18.94
C ARG A 234 -39.04 -11.73 19.83
N ILE A 235 -38.78 -12.00 21.11
CA ILE A 235 -39.79 -12.43 22.09
C ILE A 235 -40.89 -11.37 22.23
N ARG A 236 -40.52 -10.08 22.19
CA ARG A 236 -41.46 -8.95 22.26
C ARG A 236 -42.22 -8.68 20.95
N GLY A 237 -41.92 -9.40 19.88
CA GLY A 237 -42.48 -9.15 18.54
C GLY A 237 -42.02 -7.81 17.93
N GLY A 238 -40.91 -7.25 18.41
CA GLY A 238 -40.32 -6.02 17.91
C GLY A 238 -39.35 -6.27 16.74
N PRO A 239 -38.93 -5.20 16.03
CA PRO A 239 -37.90 -5.29 15.00
C PRO A 239 -36.56 -5.69 15.61
N GLN A 240 -35.81 -6.52 14.89
CA GLN A 240 -34.45 -6.91 15.26
C GLN A 240 -33.43 -5.95 14.66
N ILE A 241 -32.38 -5.65 15.42
CA ILE A 241 -31.25 -4.82 15.01
C ILE A 241 -30.38 -5.58 14.02
N ARG A 242 -30.19 -4.99 12.83
CA ARG A 242 -29.31 -5.48 11.77
C ARG A 242 -28.12 -4.55 11.59
N PHE A 243 -26.90 -5.03 11.84
CA PHE A 243 -25.68 -4.23 11.76
C PHE A 243 -24.83 -4.54 10.50
N GLU A 244 -25.49 -4.58 9.34
CA GLU A 244 -24.84 -4.77 8.03
C GLU A 244 -24.14 -3.48 7.56
N PRO A 245 -23.11 -3.56 6.69
CA PRO A 245 -22.27 -2.40 6.35
C PRO A 245 -23.02 -1.14 5.89
N PRO A 246 -24.10 -1.20 5.07
CA PRO A 246 -24.88 -0.01 4.71
C PRO A 246 -25.61 0.67 5.88
N LEU A 247 -25.80 -0.03 6.99
CA LEU A 247 -26.52 0.47 8.17
C LEU A 247 -25.59 0.92 9.30
N ARG A 248 -24.28 0.99 9.03
CA ARG A 248 -23.28 1.50 9.99
C ARG A 248 -23.01 2.98 9.74
N ALA A 249 -22.63 3.69 10.80
CA ALA A 249 -22.06 5.01 10.67
C ALA A 249 -20.66 4.95 10.06
N HIS A 250 -20.16 6.09 9.58
CA HIS A 250 -18.76 6.20 9.18
C HIS A 250 -17.85 5.90 10.38
N PRO A 251 -16.78 5.09 10.23
CA PRO A 251 -15.93 4.70 11.36
C PRO A 251 -15.20 5.89 12.03
N ASN A 252 -15.07 7.01 11.31
CA ASN A 252 -14.38 8.22 11.78
C ASN A 252 -15.27 9.45 11.54
N LEU A 253 -16.34 9.60 12.31
CA LEU A 253 -17.30 10.70 12.14
C LEU A 253 -16.70 12.09 12.42
N ASP A 254 -15.71 12.17 13.30
CA ASP A 254 -15.05 13.44 13.62
C ASP A 254 -14.18 13.94 12.47
N LEU A 255 -13.71 13.02 11.62
CA LEU A 255 -12.90 13.36 10.46
C LEU A 255 -13.73 13.50 9.18
N TYR A 256 -14.85 12.77 9.06
CA TYR A 256 -15.65 12.71 7.85
C TYR A 256 -17.15 12.73 8.11
N VAL A 257 -17.90 13.19 7.10
CA VAL A 257 -19.35 13.07 6.97
C VAL A 257 -20.14 13.95 7.96
N SER A 258 -19.78 14.01 9.24
CA SER A 258 -20.45 14.85 10.23
C SER A 258 -20.33 16.34 9.89
N SER A 259 -21.28 17.16 10.37
CA SER A 259 -21.32 18.60 10.05
C SER A 259 -20.11 19.37 10.54
N ASP A 260 -19.54 18.93 11.66
CA ASP A 260 -18.45 19.59 12.35
C ASP A 260 -17.09 19.00 11.96
N SER A 261 -17.09 17.92 11.16
CA SER A 261 -15.87 17.33 10.63
C SER A 261 -15.16 18.29 9.66
N PRO A 262 -13.83 18.15 9.50
CA PRO A 262 -13.09 18.81 8.42
C PRO A 262 -13.58 18.41 7.01
N HIS A 263 -14.27 17.28 6.86
CA HIS A 263 -14.78 16.76 5.58
C HIS A 263 -16.29 16.47 5.64
N PRO A 264 -17.15 17.48 5.82
CA PRO A 264 -18.58 17.27 6.03
C PRO A 264 -19.26 16.76 4.76
N LEU A 265 -20.24 15.86 4.90
CA LEU A 265 -20.90 15.20 3.76
C LEU A 265 -21.49 16.20 2.76
N SER A 266 -21.92 17.36 3.24
CA SER A 266 -22.53 18.42 2.43
C SER A 266 -21.56 19.10 1.44
N THR A 267 -20.24 18.98 1.64
CA THR A 267 -19.22 19.61 0.80
C THR A 267 -18.34 18.58 0.09
N THR A 268 -18.01 17.47 0.75
CA THR A 268 -17.08 16.44 0.24
C THR A 268 -17.80 15.27 -0.43
N GLY A 269 -18.96 14.85 0.07
CA GLY A 269 -19.61 13.61 -0.38
C GLY A 269 -18.83 12.34 -0.01
N CYS A 270 -19.28 11.18 -0.47
CA CYS A 270 -18.59 9.90 -0.28
C CYS A 270 -17.73 9.55 -1.51
N THR A 271 -18.19 9.87 -2.72
CA THR A 271 -17.50 9.51 -3.97
C THR A 271 -16.15 10.22 -4.17
N VAL A 272 -15.89 11.32 -3.45
CA VAL A 272 -14.56 11.94 -3.44
C VAL A 272 -13.51 10.99 -2.86
N CYS A 273 -13.84 10.24 -1.80
CA CYS A 273 -12.92 9.28 -1.19
C CYS A 273 -13.05 7.87 -1.79
N HIS A 274 -14.28 7.45 -2.12
CA HIS A 274 -14.57 6.06 -2.49
C HIS A 274 -14.59 5.78 -3.99
N GLU A 275 -14.60 6.80 -4.85
CA GLU A 275 -14.93 6.67 -6.29
C GLU A 275 -16.33 6.09 -6.52
N GLY A 276 -16.62 5.61 -7.74
CA GLY A 276 -17.91 5.00 -8.10
C GLY A 276 -18.84 5.91 -8.89
N ASN A 277 -20.06 5.44 -9.12
CA ASN A 277 -21.11 6.23 -9.75
C ASN A 277 -21.99 6.89 -8.68
N PRO A 278 -21.88 8.22 -8.48
CA PRO A 278 -22.61 8.91 -7.41
C PRO A 278 -24.13 8.94 -7.62
N ARG A 279 -24.64 8.67 -8.82
CA ARG A 279 -26.06 8.85 -9.18
C ARG A 279 -26.89 7.57 -9.11
N GLU A 280 -26.23 6.44 -8.94
CA GLU A 280 -26.90 5.14 -8.91
C GLU A 280 -27.36 4.79 -7.51
N THR A 281 -28.45 4.05 -7.45
CA THR A 281 -29.02 3.50 -6.20
C THR A 281 -29.01 1.97 -6.21
N ASP A 282 -28.32 1.38 -7.18
CA ASP A 282 -28.13 -0.06 -7.32
C ASP A 282 -26.67 -0.41 -6.98
N PHE A 283 -26.48 -1.53 -6.28
CA PHE A 283 -25.18 -1.96 -5.80
C PHE A 283 -24.17 -2.19 -6.93
N VAL A 284 -24.60 -2.85 -8.01
CA VAL A 284 -23.73 -3.16 -9.16
C VAL A 284 -23.53 -1.91 -10.02
N LEU A 285 -24.60 -1.13 -10.28
CA LEU A 285 -24.50 0.07 -11.12
C LEU A 285 -23.67 1.19 -10.47
N ALA A 286 -23.66 1.26 -9.13
CA ALA A 286 -22.77 2.14 -8.37
C ALA A 286 -21.27 1.81 -8.53
N ALA A 287 -20.97 0.67 -9.15
CA ALA A 287 -19.64 0.14 -9.41
C ALA A 287 -18.85 -0.23 -8.15
N HIS A 288 -19.51 -0.87 -7.17
CA HIS A 288 -18.84 -1.49 -6.04
C HIS A 288 -17.84 -2.55 -6.52
N SER A 289 -16.60 -2.48 -6.02
CA SER A 289 -15.54 -3.40 -6.41
C SER A 289 -15.29 -4.44 -5.31
N PRO A 290 -15.44 -5.75 -5.59
CA PRO A 290 -15.11 -6.78 -4.62
C PRO A 290 -13.60 -6.80 -4.35
N ALA A 291 -13.22 -7.11 -3.11
CA ALA A 291 -11.82 -7.20 -2.71
C ALA A 291 -11.11 -8.43 -3.30
N ASP A 292 -11.83 -9.55 -3.43
CA ASP A 292 -11.32 -10.81 -3.93
C ASP A 292 -12.39 -11.64 -4.67
N ARG A 293 -12.01 -12.82 -5.16
CA ARG A 293 -12.89 -13.73 -5.91
C ARG A 293 -14.03 -14.32 -5.06
N THR A 294 -13.78 -14.56 -3.78
CA THR A 294 -14.77 -15.12 -2.85
C THR A 294 -15.86 -14.08 -2.60
N ALA A 295 -15.46 -12.83 -2.32
CA ALA A 295 -16.35 -11.69 -2.23
C ALA A 295 -17.11 -11.47 -3.54
N ALA A 296 -16.43 -11.54 -4.70
CA ALA A 296 -17.08 -11.41 -6.00
C ALA A 296 -18.20 -12.45 -6.20
N LYS A 297 -17.91 -13.75 -6.00
CA LYS A 297 -18.93 -14.81 -6.14
C LYS A 297 -20.11 -14.64 -5.18
N ARG A 298 -19.82 -14.26 -3.94
CA ARG A 298 -20.85 -13.99 -2.93
C ARG A 298 -21.73 -12.82 -3.35
N TRP A 299 -21.14 -11.71 -3.76
CA TRP A 299 -21.86 -10.52 -4.23
C TRP A 299 -22.65 -10.80 -5.51
N GLU A 300 -22.13 -11.65 -6.39
CA GLU A 300 -22.85 -12.09 -7.59
C GLU A 300 -24.14 -12.83 -7.23
N ALA A 301 -24.09 -13.71 -6.22
CA ALA A 301 -25.26 -14.43 -5.72
C ALA A 301 -26.26 -13.50 -4.99
N GLU A 302 -25.75 -12.49 -4.26
CA GLU A 302 -26.56 -11.60 -3.42
C GLU A 302 -27.18 -10.41 -4.19
N HIS A 303 -26.51 -9.89 -5.22
CA HIS A 303 -26.82 -8.57 -5.79
C HIS A 303 -27.09 -8.53 -7.30
N LEU A 304 -26.86 -9.60 -8.06
CA LEU A 304 -27.15 -9.58 -9.50
C LEU A 304 -28.65 -9.59 -9.79
N VAL A 305 -29.14 -8.49 -10.36
CA VAL A 305 -30.48 -8.46 -10.95
C VAL A 305 -30.47 -9.24 -12.26
N THR A 306 -31.26 -10.31 -12.33
CA THR A 306 -31.39 -11.13 -13.55
C THR A 306 -32.71 -10.87 -14.27
N ARG A 307 -32.67 -10.90 -15.60
CA ARG A 307 -33.83 -10.85 -16.49
C ARG A 307 -33.80 -12.07 -17.40
N PHE A 308 -34.86 -12.88 -17.37
CA PHE A 308 -34.93 -14.17 -18.07
C PHE A 308 -33.78 -15.13 -17.72
N GLY A 309 -33.28 -15.08 -16.48
CA GLY A 309 -32.16 -15.92 -16.03
C GLY A 309 -30.77 -15.39 -16.44
N VAL A 310 -30.69 -14.22 -17.07
CA VAL A 310 -29.42 -13.59 -17.46
C VAL A 310 -29.21 -12.30 -16.65
N PRO A 311 -28.04 -12.06 -16.04
CA PRO A 311 -27.75 -10.79 -15.38
C PRO A 311 -27.94 -9.60 -16.32
N ILE A 312 -28.61 -8.55 -15.84
CA ILE A 312 -28.77 -7.30 -16.61
C ILE A 312 -27.42 -6.58 -16.73
N TRP A 313 -26.64 -6.59 -15.64
CA TRP A 313 -25.25 -6.11 -15.61
C TRP A 313 -24.44 -6.94 -14.61
N THR A 314 -23.17 -7.20 -14.93
CA THR A 314 -22.22 -7.87 -14.03
C THR A 314 -21.23 -6.89 -13.43
N PHE A 315 -20.59 -7.26 -12.31
CA PHE A 315 -19.50 -6.46 -11.71
C PHE A 315 -18.36 -6.21 -12.71
N ASP A 316 -18.02 -7.22 -13.50
CA ASP A 316 -17.02 -7.12 -14.56
C ASP A 316 -17.43 -6.13 -15.66
N GLN A 317 -18.70 -6.14 -16.08
CA GLN A 317 -19.21 -5.16 -17.04
C GLN A 317 -19.22 -3.74 -16.49
N ALA A 318 -19.63 -3.57 -15.22
CA ALA A 318 -19.60 -2.27 -14.54
C ALA A 318 -18.16 -1.74 -14.46
N ALA A 319 -17.21 -2.56 -14.02
CA ALA A 319 -15.80 -2.19 -13.91
C ALA A 319 -15.16 -1.82 -15.27
N ARG A 320 -15.57 -2.45 -16.37
CA ARG A 320 -15.08 -2.12 -17.73
C ARG A 320 -15.74 -0.88 -18.32
N SER A 321 -16.99 -0.62 -17.96
CA SER A 321 -17.77 0.48 -18.52
C SER A 321 -17.55 1.79 -17.77
N TRP A 322 -17.12 1.72 -16.50
CA TRP A 322 -16.86 2.88 -15.67
C TRP A 322 -15.38 3.26 -15.65
N ASN A 323 -15.08 4.53 -15.90
CA ASN A 323 -13.70 5.03 -15.83
C ASN A 323 -13.14 5.00 -14.41
N HIS A 324 -14.00 5.22 -13.41
CA HIS A 324 -13.66 5.29 -11.98
C HIS A 324 -14.62 4.42 -11.17
N PRO A 325 -14.52 3.08 -11.24
CA PRO A 325 -15.26 2.21 -10.35
C PRO A 325 -14.86 2.49 -8.89
N MET A 326 -15.70 2.11 -7.92
CA MET A 326 -15.38 2.32 -6.52
C MET A 326 -14.04 1.64 -6.18
N LEU A 327 -13.24 2.32 -5.36
CA LEU A 327 -12.00 1.74 -4.85
C LEU A 327 -12.35 0.58 -3.92
N PRO A 328 -11.64 -0.56 -4.00
CA PRO A 328 -11.66 -1.54 -2.92
C PRO A 328 -11.35 -0.84 -1.59
N MET A 329 -12.02 -1.26 -0.51
CA MET A 329 -11.97 -0.54 0.78
C MET A 329 -10.55 -0.27 1.28
N GLN A 330 -9.62 -1.21 1.08
CA GLN A 330 -8.22 -1.06 1.47
C GLN A 330 -7.46 0.05 0.71
N TYR A 331 -7.96 0.53 -0.43
CA TYR A 331 -7.32 1.56 -1.24
C TYR A 331 -8.05 2.91 -1.22
N THR A 332 -9.07 3.06 -0.37
CA THR A 332 -9.85 4.31 -0.25
C THR A 332 -9.01 5.53 0.14
N GLU A 333 -7.91 5.34 0.87
CA GLU A 333 -6.96 6.40 1.18
C GLU A 333 -6.35 7.05 -0.08
N ALA A 334 -6.37 6.38 -1.24
CA ALA A 334 -5.97 6.99 -2.51
C ALA A 334 -6.77 8.27 -2.83
N GLY A 335 -8.02 8.36 -2.34
CA GLY A 335 -8.87 9.54 -2.48
C GLY A 335 -8.33 10.79 -1.76
N CYS A 336 -7.53 10.64 -0.70
CA CYS A 336 -6.99 11.77 0.06
C CYS A 336 -6.14 12.70 -0.81
N ALA A 337 -5.42 12.15 -1.80
CA ALA A 337 -4.55 12.91 -2.70
C ALA A 337 -5.30 13.90 -3.61
N LYS A 338 -6.64 13.77 -3.73
CA LYS A 338 -7.46 14.73 -4.48
C LYS A 338 -7.40 16.13 -3.87
N CYS A 339 -7.41 16.22 -2.55
CA CYS A 339 -7.29 17.49 -1.83
C CYS A 339 -5.87 17.70 -1.28
N HIS A 340 -5.22 16.63 -0.79
CA HIS A 340 -3.89 16.64 -0.16
C HIS A 340 -2.79 16.17 -1.12
N HIS A 341 -2.47 16.96 -2.13
CA HIS A 341 -1.58 16.52 -3.21
C HIS A 341 -0.09 16.40 -2.85
N ARG A 342 0.35 16.90 -1.68
CA ARG A 342 1.71 16.62 -1.17
C ARG A 342 1.82 15.31 -0.40
N VAL A 343 0.70 14.78 0.10
CA VAL A 343 0.53 13.49 0.79
C VAL A 343 1.28 13.35 2.12
N THR A 344 2.46 13.97 2.27
CA THR A 344 3.37 13.81 3.41
C THR A 344 2.84 14.34 4.73
N ASP A 345 1.81 15.16 4.65
CA ASP A 345 1.12 15.83 5.75
C ASP A 345 -0.24 15.24 6.08
N VAL A 346 -0.70 14.21 5.33
CA VAL A 346 -1.99 13.54 5.58
C VAL A 346 -1.91 12.71 6.87
N SER A 347 -0.77 12.04 7.08
CA SER A 347 -0.48 11.32 8.31
C SER A 347 0.06 12.31 9.36
N GLY A 348 -0.71 12.57 10.43
CA GLY A 348 -0.18 13.21 11.64
C GLY A 348 -0.58 14.65 11.95
N VAL A 349 -1.88 15.00 11.90
CA VAL A 349 -2.43 16.11 12.69
C VAL A 349 -3.83 15.75 13.18
N GLY A 350 -4.02 15.71 14.51
CA GLY A 350 -5.30 15.83 15.22
C GLY A 350 -6.43 14.88 14.80
N VAL A 351 -6.83 14.00 15.72
CA VAL A 351 -7.95 13.03 15.57
C VAL A 351 -7.62 11.78 14.71
N GLY A 352 -6.48 11.12 15.00
CA GLY A 352 -6.18 9.77 14.49
C GLY A 352 -5.07 9.66 13.45
N ASN A 353 -4.58 8.43 13.23
CA ASN A 353 -3.53 8.11 12.25
C ASN A 353 -4.18 7.68 10.92
N HIS A 354 -4.65 8.65 10.12
CA HIS A 354 -5.31 8.41 8.84
C HIS A 354 -4.39 8.69 7.64
N GLY A 355 -4.66 8.05 6.50
CA GLY A 355 -3.85 8.24 5.28
C GLY A 355 -2.46 7.61 5.36
N THR A 356 -2.21 6.77 6.37
CA THR A 356 -0.93 6.13 6.65
C THR A 356 -0.48 5.22 5.52
N ARG A 357 -1.41 4.49 4.88
CA ARG A 357 -1.09 3.61 3.74
C ARG A 357 -0.73 4.45 2.51
N LEU A 358 -1.43 5.55 2.27
CA LEU A 358 -1.09 6.48 1.18
C LEU A 358 0.28 7.13 1.37
N ASP A 359 0.56 7.66 2.57
CA ASP A 359 1.85 8.27 2.91
C ASP A 359 3.00 7.25 2.83
N ARG A 360 2.79 6.04 3.36
CA ARG A 360 3.73 4.92 3.22
C ARG A 360 3.98 4.58 1.76
N GLY A 361 2.93 4.53 0.94
CA GLY A 361 3.04 4.26 -0.50
C GLY A 361 3.91 5.30 -1.21
N ARG A 362 3.69 6.59 -0.94
CA ARG A 362 4.54 7.66 -1.46
C ARG A 362 5.98 7.53 -0.97
N HIS A 363 6.18 7.24 0.31
CA HIS A 363 7.51 7.06 0.88
C HIS A 363 8.26 5.90 0.20
N LEU A 364 7.62 4.73 0.05
CA LEU A 364 8.19 3.56 -0.64
C LEU A 364 8.49 3.87 -2.10
N PHE A 365 7.59 4.57 -2.81
CA PHE A 365 7.81 4.95 -4.20
C PHE A 365 9.06 5.83 -4.38
N LYS A 366 9.34 6.71 -3.40
CA LYS A 366 10.59 7.49 -3.31
C LYS A 366 11.79 6.63 -2.92
N SER A 367 11.66 5.83 -1.88
CA SER A 367 12.78 5.18 -1.20
C SER A 367 13.30 3.93 -1.91
N LEU A 368 12.45 3.28 -2.72
CA LEU A 368 12.80 2.19 -3.64
C LEU A 368 13.29 2.71 -5.00
N GLY A 369 13.15 4.01 -5.27
CA GLY A 369 13.55 4.62 -6.53
C GLY A 369 12.64 4.27 -7.71
N CYS A 370 11.35 4.03 -7.48
CA CYS A 370 10.41 3.79 -8.58
C CYS A 370 10.41 4.95 -9.59
N MET A 371 10.61 6.18 -9.10
CA MET A 371 10.66 7.41 -9.91
C MET A 371 11.87 7.55 -10.81
N ASN A 372 12.94 6.84 -10.48
CA ASN A 372 14.15 6.84 -11.28
C ASN A 372 13.83 6.26 -12.67
N CYS A 373 12.95 5.26 -12.76
CA CYS A 373 12.44 4.74 -14.03
C CYS A 373 11.09 5.35 -14.43
N HIS A 374 10.16 5.55 -13.49
CA HIS A 374 8.79 5.96 -13.76
C HIS A 374 8.54 7.43 -13.41
N GLU A 375 8.37 8.28 -14.42
CA GLU A 375 8.03 9.67 -14.16
C GLU A 375 6.65 9.82 -13.49
N VAL A 376 6.58 10.70 -12.48
CA VAL A 376 5.34 11.14 -11.82
C VAL A 376 5.47 12.64 -11.54
N ALA A 377 4.69 13.46 -12.24
CA ALA A 377 4.84 14.92 -12.22
C ALA A 377 4.61 15.56 -10.83
N THR A 378 3.86 14.91 -9.94
CA THR A 378 3.58 15.40 -8.59
C THR A 378 4.76 15.26 -7.62
N ILE A 379 5.72 14.39 -7.93
CA ILE A 379 6.95 14.24 -7.18
C ILE A 379 8.09 14.65 -8.12
N GLY A 380 8.59 15.89 -7.96
CA GLY A 380 9.59 16.50 -8.84
C GLY A 380 10.91 15.70 -8.97
N ARG A 381 11.96 16.33 -9.51
CA ARG A 381 13.23 15.62 -9.75
C ARG A 381 13.76 15.01 -8.45
N VAL A 382 13.95 13.70 -8.47
CA VAL A 382 14.38 12.91 -7.31
C VAL A 382 15.83 12.55 -7.49
N ARG A 383 16.53 12.48 -6.37
CA ARG A 383 17.88 11.96 -6.32
C ARG A 383 17.93 10.47 -6.68
N GLN A 384 19.05 10.05 -7.26
CA GLN A 384 19.44 8.66 -7.41
C GLN A 384 19.46 7.93 -6.05
N VAL A 385 18.76 6.79 -5.96
CA VAL A 385 18.66 6.00 -4.73
C VAL A 385 19.81 5.00 -4.56
N GLY A 386 20.46 4.64 -5.66
CA GLY A 386 21.65 3.79 -5.69
C GLY A 386 22.91 4.59 -5.40
N PRO A 387 23.98 3.93 -4.91
CA PRO A 387 25.28 4.58 -4.73
C PRO A 387 25.84 5.11 -6.05
N ASP A 388 26.64 6.16 -5.95
CA ASP A 388 27.50 6.65 -7.03
C ASP A 388 28.50 5.55 -7.44
N LEU A 389 28.59 5.26 -8.75
CA LEU A 389 29.46 4.24 -9.32
C LEU A 389 30.64 4.83 -10.13
N THR A 390 30.80 6.15 -10.16
CA THR A 390 31.89 6.83 -10.89
C THR A 390 33.28 6.44 -10.39
N ARG A 391 33.42 6.03 -9.12
CA ARG A 391 34.69 5.65 -8.48
C ARG A 391 34.70 4.21 -7.98
N ILE A 392 33.93 3.34 -8.63
CA ILE A 392 33.66 2.00 -8.12
C ILE A 392 34.92 1.12 -8.01
N ALA A 393 35.91 1.32 -8.90
CA ALA A 393 37.15 0.53 -8.91
C ALA A 393 38.02 0.74 -7.67
N ALA A 394 37.84 1.84 -6.93
CA ALA A 394 38.54 2.08 -5.66
C ALA A 394 37.88 1.37 -4.47
N LYS A 395 36.67 0.84 -4.65
CA LYS A 395 35.86 0.25 -3.59
C LYS A 395 35.70 -1.26 -3.73
N LEU A 396 35.50 -1.76 -4.94
CA LEU A 396 35.03 -3.13 -5.20
C LEU A 396 35.89 -3.87 -6.22
N THR A 397 35.85 -5.21 -6.17
CA THR A 397 36.43 -6.08 -7.20
C THR A 397 35.43 -6.30 -8.35
N PRO A 398 35.90 -6.63 -9.57
CA PRO A 398 35.01 -7.00 -10.67
C PRO A 398 34.13 -8.23 -10.36
N GLN A 399 34.68 -9.21 -9.66
CA GLN A 399 33.98 -10.43 -9.24
C GLN A 399 32.82 -10.11 -8.31
N PHE A 400 33.06 -9.23 -7.32
CA PHE A 400 32.00 -8.78 -6.42
C PHE A 400 30.84 -8.13 -7.19
N ILE A 401 31.14 -7.22 -8.14
CA ILE A 401 30.08 -6.56 -8.92
C ILE A 401 29.28 -7.57 -9.74
N ARG A 402 29.95 -8.52 -10.39
CA ARG A 402 29.26 -9.56 -11.17
C ARG A 402 28.26 -10.31 -10.30
N ASP A 403 28.70 -10.80 -9.14
CA ASP A 403 27.86 -11.60 -8.25
C ASP A 403 26.74 -10.74 -7.63
N TRP A 404 27.03 -9.49 -7.28
CA TRP A 404 26.04 -8.54 -6.76
C TRP A 404 24.96 -8.18 -7.78
N VAL A 405 25.33 -7.97 -9.05
CA VAL A 405 24.38 -7.64 -10.12
C VAL A 405 23.51 -8.84 -10.44
N LEU A 406 24.08 -10.06 -10.45
CA LEU A 406 23.34 -11.29 -10.67
C LEU A 406 22.37 -11.59 -9.54
N GLU A 407 22.80 -11.50 -8.27
CA GLU A 407 21.98 -11.86 -7.11
C GLU A 407 22.29 -10.99 -5.88
N PRO A 408 21.76 -9.76 -5.79
CA PRO A 408 22.12 -8.82 -4.72
C PRO A 408 21.66 -9.27 -3.33
N GLN A 409 20.52 -9.99 -3.25
CA GLN A 409 19.95 -10.49 -1.99
C GLN A 409 20.74 -11.64 -1.36
N ARG A 410 21.63 -12.28 -2.11
CA ARG A 410 22.52 -13.32 -1.56
C ARG A 410 23.49 -12.70 -0.54
N PHE A 411 24.20 -11.66 -0.97
CA PHE A 411 25.14 -10.94 -0.11
C PHE A 411 24.44 -10.07 0.94
N ARG A 412 23.28 -9.50 0.60
CA ARG A 412 22.53 -8.64 1.52
C ARG A 412 21.03 -8.88 1.36
N PRO A 413 20.41 -9.74 2.18
CA PRO A 413 18.97 -10.02 2.11
C PRO A 413 18.08 -8.78 2.27
N SER A 414 18.57 -7.76 2.99
CA SER A 414 17.88 -6.48 3.23
C SER A 414 18.10 -5.40 2.16
N THR A 415 18.83 -5.70 1.08
CA THR A 415 19.15 -4.73 0.02
C THR A 415 17.91 -4.20 -0.69
N ARG A 416 17.92 -2.91 -1.04
CA ARG A 416 16.89 -2.28 -1.89
C ARG A 416 17.23 -2.35 -3.39
N MET A 417 18.42 -2.84 -3.77
CA MET A 417 18.73 -3.07 -5.18
C MET A 417 17.84 -4.19 -5.71
N PRO A 418 17.01 -3.94 -6.73
CA PRO A 418 16.07 -4.93 -7.20
C PRO A 418 16.77 -5.97 -8.08
N HIS A 419 16.12 -7.11 -8.28
CA HIS A 419 16.69 -8.28 -8.93
C HIS A 419 16.30 -8.34 -10.41
N PHE A 420 17.29 -8.13 -11.30
CA PHE A 420 17.09 -8.06 -12.76
C PHE A 420 17.27 -9.40 -13.47
N PHE A 421 18.26 -10.19 -13.03
CA PHE A 421 18.68 -11.46 -13.63
C PHE A 421 18.11 -12.64 -12.84
N ASP A 422 18.30 -13.87 -13.34
CA ASP A 422 17.77 -15.11 -12.72
C ASP A 422 16.26 -15.01 -12.38
N GLN A 423 15.50 -14.25 -13.17
CA GLN A 423 14.06 -14.12 -13.08
C GLN A 423 13.36 -15.14 -13.97
N GLU A 424 12.06 -15.33 -13.77
CA GLU A 424 11.32 -16.38 -14.50
C GLU A 424 11.34 -16.25 -16.03
N ASN A 425 11.65 -15.09 -16.60
CA ASN A 425 11.73 -14.87 -18.06
C ASN A 425 13.17 -14.80 -18.60
N ASN A 426 14.21 -14.90 -17.75
CA ASN A 426 15.62 -14.86 -18.14
C ASN A 426 16.52 -15.83 -17.35
N ARG A 427 15.94 -16.89 -16.78
CA ARG A 427 16.65 -18.03 -16.19
C ARG A 427 16.79 -19.18 -17.20
N THR A 428 17.59 -20.19 -16.87
CA THR A 428 17.81 -21.37 -17.73
C THR A 428 16.52 -22.02 -18.19
N GLU A 429 15.54 -22.18 -17.30
CA GLU A 429 14.25 -22.81 -17.62
C GLU A 429 13.34 -21.94 -18.51
N ALA A 430 13.70 -20.68 -18.76
CA ALA A 430 12.97 -19.77 -19.64
C ALA A 430 13.41 -19.84 -21.10
N GLY A 431 14.30 -20.79 -21.44
CA GLY A 431 14.84 -20.95 -22.78
C GLY A 431 13.79 -21.33 -23.82
N ASP A 432 13.84 -20.70 -24.98
CA ASP A 432 12.97 -20.97 -26.12
C ASP A 432 13.72 -20.82 -27.46
N GLU A 433 13.03 -20.95 -28.60
CA GLU A 433 13.65 -20.82 -29.93
C GLU A 433 14.26 -19.42 -30.20
N LEU A 434 13.77 -18.37 -29.53
CA LEU A 434 14.20 -16.98 -29.71
C LEU A 434 15.26 -16.54 -28.69
N ASP A 435 15.30 -17.17 -27.52
CA ASP A 435 16.29 -16.98 -26.44
C ASP A 435 16.70 -18.35 -25.87
N PRO A 436 17.52 -19.14 -26.59
CA PRO A 436 17.78 -20.54 -26.27
C PRO A 436 18.61 -20.76 -25.00
N ASP A 437 19.42 -19.76 -24.60
CA ASP A 437 20.18 -19.80 -23.35
C ASP A 437 20.13 -18.43 -22.64
N PRO A 438 19.02 -18.13 -21.93
CA PRO A 438 18.86 -16.85 -21.24
C PRO A 438 19.88 -16.64 -20.12
N ALA A 439 20.39 -17.73 -19.52
CA ALA A 439 21.37 -17.68 -18.45
C ALA A 439 22.75 -17.29 -18.98
N ALA A 440 23.21 -17.91 -20.07
CA ALA A 440 24.46 -17.50 -20.72
C ALA A 440 24.38 -16.07 -21.27
N ARG A 441 23.22 -15.67 -21.80
CA ARG A 441 22.97 -14.28 -22.18
C ARG A 441 23.14 -13.35 -20.99
N SER A 442 22.43 -13.60 -19.89
CA SER A 442 22.52 -12.80 -18.67
C SER A 442 23.95 -12.69 -18.15
N ALA A 443 24.72 -13.78 -18.16
CA ALA A 443 26.12 -13.78 -17.76
C ALA A 443 26.99 -12.86 -18.65
N ALA A 444 26.80 -12.90 -19.98
CA ALA A 444 27.51 -12.03 -20.91
C ALA A 444 27.11 -10.55 -20.77
N GLU A 445 25.83 -10.28 -20.53
CA GLU A 445 25.31 -8.93 -20.27
C GLU A 445 25.95 -8.34 -19.01
N VAL A 446 25.94 -9.09 -17.90
CA VAL A 446 26.56 -8.67 -16.63
C VAL A 446 28.06 -8.50 -16.79
N ALA A 447 28.76 -9.43 -17.45
CA ALA A 447 30.19 -9.29 -17.72
C ALA A 447 30.51 -7.99 -18.47
N GLY A 448 29.72 -7.66 -19.50
CA GLY A 448 29.83 -6.38 -20.21
C GLY A 448 29.65 -5.19 -19.27
N MET A 449 28.59 -5.19 -18.44
CA MET A 449 28.35 -4.11 -17.47
C MET A 449 29.53 -3.91 -16.52
N VAL A 450 30.08 -4.99 -15.97
CA VAL A 450 31.25 -4.93 -15.08
C VAL A 450 32.45 -4.33 -15.82
N THR A 451 32.76 -4.82 -17.03
CA THR A 451 33.87 -4.29 -17.83
C THR A 451 33.68 -2.79 -18.12
N TYR A 452 32.46 -2.35 -18.44
CA TYR A 452 32.18 -0.94 -18.68
C TYR A 452 32.39 -0.09 -17.42
N LEU A 453 31.83 -0.49 -16.27
CA LEU A 453 31.95 0.27 -15.01
C LEU A 453 33.42 0.45 -14.59
N PHE A 454 34.25 -0.57 -14.75
CA PHE A 454 35.69 -0.45 -14.48
C PHE A 454 36.43 0.38 -15.54
N ALA A 455 36.02 0.29 -16.80
CA ALA A 455 36.60 1.10 -17.86
C ALA A 455 36.42 2.60 -17.59
N VAL A 456 35.26 3.01 -17.10
CA VAL A 456 34.91 4.43 -16.88
C VAL A 456 35.12 4.91 -15.44
N SER A 457 35.66 4.07 -14.55
CA SER A 457 35.88 4.45 -13.16
C SER A 457 37.00 5.47 -13.04
N ASP A 458 36.73 6.56 -12.34
CA ASP A 458 37.72 7.56 -11.95
C ASP A 458 38.68 7.00 -10.90
N PRO A 459 39.97 7.36 -10.98
CA PRO A 459 40.90 7.12 -9.89
C PRO A 459 40.55 8.03 -8.70
N VAL A 460 40.71 7.50 -7.49
CA VAL A 460 40.57 8.29 -6.27
C VAL A 460 41.70 7.93 -5.30
N GLU A 461 42.33 8.96 -4.75
CA GLU A 461 43.33 8.81 -3.70
C GLU A 461 42.62 8.65 -2.36
N LEU A 462 42.96 7.59 -1.62
CA LEU A 462 42.42 7.34 -0.28
C LEU A 462 43.13 8.22 0.74
N HIS A 463 42.40 8.73 1.73
CA HIS A 463 43.03 9.43 2.85
C HIS A 463 43.95 8.46 3.61
N PRO A 464 45.24 8.81 3.81
CA PRO A 464 46.17 7.94 4.51
C PRO A 464 45.84 7.89 6.00
N VAL A 465 45.94 6.70 6.59
CA VAL A 465 45.87 6.56 8.05
C VAL A 465 47.15 7.15 8.66
N PRO A 466 47.06 8.07 9.64
CA PRO A 466 48.23 8.61 10.32
C PRO A 466 49.07 7.50 10.97
N ARG A 467 50.39 7.59 10.83
CA ARG A 467 51.33 6.53 11.25
C ARG A 467 51.35 6.30 12.77
N ASP A 468 50.93 7.29 13.54
CA ASP A 468 50.83 7.28 15.00
C ASP A 468 49.52 6.70 15.52
N VAL A 469 48.56 6.39 14.64
CA VAL A 469 47.27 5.80 15.01
C VAL A 469 47.36 4.27 14.93
N THR A 470 47.14 3.61 16.08
CA THR A 470 46.99 2.15 16.15
C THR A 470 45.51 1.77 16.24
N PRO A 471 44.92 1.13 15.21
CA PRO A 471 43.52 0.72 15.24
C PRO A 471 43.21 -0.27 16.38
N LYS A 472 41.99 -0.22 16.93
CA LYS A 472 41.54 -1.02 18.07
C LYS A 472 40.10 -1.44 17.83
N VAL A 473 39.91 -2.73 17.53
CA VAL A 473 38.60 -3.30 17.18
C VAL A 473 37.58 -3.11 18.30
N SER A 474 37.96 -3.34 19.57
CA SER A 474 37.05 -3.18 20.71
C SER A 474 36.53 -1.75 20.87
N TRP A 475 37.40 -0.75 20.71
CA TRP A 475 36.98 0.66 20.73
C TRP A 475 36.11 1.01 19.53
N GLY A 476 36.42 0.47 18.35
CA GLY A 476 35.58 0.63 17.16
C GLY A 476 34.16 0.11 17.39
N ARG A 477 34.03 -1.05 18.03
CA ARG A 477 32.73 -1.64 18.38
C ARG A 477 31.93 -0.76 19.35
N GLU A 478 32.56 -0.20 20.38
CA GLU A 478 31.89 0.70 21.32
C GLU A 478 31.48 2.03 20.69
N LEU A 479 32.33 2.59 19.82
CA LEU A 479 31.99 3.78 19.04
C LEU A 479 30.79 3.50 18.12
N PHE A 480 30.74 2.34 17.46
CA PHE A 480 29.63 1.98 16.59
C PHE A 480 28.27 1.99 17.33
N LYS A 481 28.25 1.57 18.60
CA LYS A 481 27.05 1.55 19.44
C LYS A 481 26.66 2.93 19.97
N SER A 482 27.63 3.78 20.28
CA SER A 482 27.41 5.06 20.98
C SER A 482 27.26 6.26 20.04
N PHE A 483 27.88 6.24 18.85
CA PHE A 483 27.89 7.38 17.92
C PHE A 483 26.61 7.53 17.08
N GLY A 484 25.61 6.67 17.31
CA GLY A 484 24.33 6.70 16.60
C GLY A 484 24.32 5.97 15.25
N CYS A 485 25.36 5.20 14.90
CA CYS A 485 25.41 4.43 13.65
C CYS A 485 24.17 3.53 13.49
N LEU A 486 23.71 2.93 14.59
CA LEU A 486 22.57 2.01 14.65
C LEU A 486 21.20 2.66 14.34
N ALA A 487 21.11 3.99 14.29
CA ALA A 487 19.88 4.66 13.87
C ALA A 487 19.62 4.55 12.36
N CYS A 488 20.70 4.42 11.59
CA CYS A 488 20.65 4.31 10.13
C CYS A 488 21.08 2.92 9.66
N HIS A 489 22.11 2.34 10.28
CA HIS A 489 22.72 1.07 9.92
C HIS A 489 22.22 -0.05 10.83
N ALA A 490 21.43 -0.97 10.29
CA ALA A 490 21.15 -2.22 10.98
C ALA A 490 22.43 -3.09 11.08
N SER A 491 22.57 -3.81 12.19
CA SER A 491 23.62 -4.80 12.42
C SER A 491 23.08 -5.92 13.30
N VAL A 492 22.75 -7.06 12.69
CA VAL A 492 22.32 -8.26 13.43
C VAL A 492 23.47 -8.90 14.20
N THR A 493 24.73 -8.71 13.78
CA THR A 493 25.91 -9.18 14.54
C THR A 493 26.04 -8.53 15.92
N GLU A 494 25.45 -7.35 16.15
CA GLU A 494 25.54 -6.68 17.45
C GLU A 494 24.41 -7.03 18.41
N PHE A 495 23.17 -7.18 17.92
CA PHE A 495 21.98 -7.36 18.78
C PHE A 495 21.02 -8.46 18.29
N GLY A 496 21.26 -9.00 17.08
CA GLY A 496 20.36 -9.92 16.37
C GLY A 496 20.08 -11.20 17.13
N ASP A 497 21.11 -11.85 17.72
CA ASP A 497 20.93 -13.10 18.46
C ASP A 497 19.92 -12.97 19.60
N SER A 498 20.06 -11.92 20.41
CA SER A 498 19.16 -11.67 21.54
C SER A 498 17.73 -11.42 21.09
N TRP A 499 17.58 -10.65 20.01
CA TRP A 499 16.29 -10.28 19.44
C TRP A 499 15.56 -11.43 18.78
N ILE A 500 16.27 -12.18 17.94
CA ILE A 500 15.71 -13.33 17.23
C ILE A 500 15.37 -14.42 18.24
N ALA A 501 16.23 -14.68 19.23
CA ALA A 501 15.94 -15.63 20.29
C ALA A 501 14.72 -15.23 21.14
N ASP A 502 14.63 -13.97 21.58
CA ASP A 502 13.47 -13.50 22.34
C ASP A 502 12.17 -13.60 21.54
N TYR A 503 12.20 -13.20 20.27
CA TYR A 503 11.04 -13.30 19.38
C TYR A 503 10.64 -14.75 19.10
N LEU A 504 11.61 -15.65 18.86
CA LEU A 504 11.36 -17.08 18.69
C LEU A 504 10.75 -17.71 19.94
N ALA A 505 11.26 -17.36 21.13
CA ALA A 505 10.73 -17.86 22.40
C ALA A 505 9.26 -17.49 22.59
N GLN A 506 8.90 -16.24 22.26
CA GLN A 506 7.53 -15.75 22.34
C GLN A 506 6.63 -16.40 21.29
N ARG A 507 7.03 -16.36 20.02
CA ARG A 507 6.21 -16.82 18.88
C ARG A 507 5.97 -18.32 18.91
N ASP A 508 7.00 -19.10 19.20
CA ASP A 508 6.94 -20.57 19.16
C ASP A 508 6.59 -21.17 20.54
N GLU A 509 6.35 -20.34 21.56
CA GLU A 509 6.11 -20.74 22.95
C GLU A 509 7.19 -21.70 23.51
N ILE A 510 8.44 -21.52 23.06
CA ILE A 510 9.60 -22.31 23.49
C ILE A 510 10.41 -21.58 24.56
N ASN A 511 11.14 -22.33 25.38
CA ASN A 511 12.02 -21.73 26.37
C ASN A 511 13.16 -20.93 25.70
N ARG A 512 13.65 -19.89 26.39
CA ARG A 512 14.70 -18.99 25.89
C ARG A 512 16.03 -19.69 25.55
N ILE A 513 16.37 -20.78 26.22
CA ILE A 513 17.62 -21.51 25.94
C ILE A 513 17.52 -22.16 24.57
N THR A 514 16.44 -22.88 24.30
CA THR A 514 16.19 -23.51 22.98
C THR A 514 16.04 -22.47 21.88
N ALA A 515 15.38 -21.34 22.14
CA ALA A 515 15.28 -20.26 21.16
C ALA A 515 16.65 -19.65 20.83
N ARG A 516 17.50 -19.48 21.84
CA ARG A 516 18.87 -19.00 21.69
C ARG A 516 19.74 -19.98 20.90
N GLU A 517 19.69 -21.27 21.24
CA GLU A 517 20.39 -22.31 20.48
C GLU A 517 19.97 -22.29 18.99
N ARG A 518 18.67 -22.15 18.70
CA ARG A 518 18.19 -22.02 17.31
C ARG A 518 18.77 -20.79 16.62
N SER A 519 18.74 -19.62 17.26
CA SER A 519 19.29 -18.38 16.70
C SER A 519 20.80 -18.47 16.45
N GLU A 520 21.55 -19.04 17.40
CA GLU A 520 23.01 -19.15 17.33
C GLU A 520 23.47 -20.15 16.24
N THR A 521 22.61 -21.09 15.83
CA THR A 521 22.91 -21.99 14.70
C THR A 521 22.65 -21.39 13.32
N MET A 522 21.96 -20.25 13.25
CA MET A 522 21.69 -19.57 11.98
C MET A 522 22.95 -18.83 11.51
N SER A 523 23.20 -18.85 10.20
CA SER A 523 24.18 -17.94 9.61
C SER A 523 23.73 -16.48 9.74
N VAL A 524 24.65 -15.53 9.64
CA VAL A 524 24.31 -14.08 9.64
C VAL A 524 23.29 -13.77 8.53
N GLU A 525 23.45 -14.36 7.34
CA GLU A 525 22.48 -14.20 6.24
C GLU A 525 21.09 -14.71 6.62
N GLU A 526 21.01 -15.88 7.24
CA GLU A 526 19.75 -16.47 7.70
C GLU A 526 19.08 -15.61 8.76
N GLN A 527 19.86 -15.04 9.68
CA GLN A 527 19.37 -14.10 10.69
C GLN A 527 18.82 -12.82 10.08
N VAL A 528 19.55 -12.19 9.14
CA VAL A 528 19.05 -11.01 8.42
C VAL A 528 17.77 -11.36 7.66
N ARG A 529 17.74 -12.49 6.95
CA ARG A 529 16.55 -12.92 6.19
C ARG A 529 15.36 -13.23 7.10
N TYR A 530 15.61 -13.75 8.30
CA TYR A 530 14.58 -13.94 9.32
C TYR A 530 14.07 -12.59 9.82
N ALA A 531 14.96 -11.66 10.17
CA ALA A 531 14.60 -10.31 10.59
C ALA A 531 13.76 -9.60 9.52
N VAL A 532 14.19 -9.58 8.25
CA VAL A 532 13.41 -8.94 7.17
C VAL A 532 12.01 -9.55 7.03
N ARG A 533 11.84 -10.86 7.29
CA ARG A 533 10.55 -11.57 7.16
C ARG A 533 9.59 -11.36 8.33
N HIS A 534 10.11 -11.17 9.53
CA HIS A 534 9.32 -11.25 10.75
C HIS A 534 9.28 -9.95 11.54
N PHE A 535 10.22 -9.04 11.29
CA PHE A 535 10.29 -7.76 11.99
C PHE A 535 9.57 -6.66 11.22
N PRO A 536 8.93 -5.70 11.90
CA PRO A 536 8.37 -4.52 11.26
C PRO A 536 9.46 -3.71 10.54
N GLY A 537 9.10 -3.10 9.42
CA GLY A 537 9.94 -2.14 8.72
C GLY A 537 10.13 -0.85 9.52
N GLU A 538 11.07 -0.01 9.07
CA GLU A 538 11.35 1.28 9.71
C GLU A 538 10.13 2.20 9.74
N PHE A 539 9.32 2.20 8.68
CA PHE A 539 8.18 3.12 8.58
C PHE A 539 7.12 2.79 9.63
N GLU A 540 6.80 1.51 9.82
CA GLU A 540 5.84 1.06 10.84
C GLU A 540 6.36 1.32 12.24
N ALA A 541 7.65 1.10 12.47
CA ALA A 541 8.26 1.37 13.76
C ALA A 541 8.22 2.86 14.13
N ILE A 542 8.41 3.74 13.15
CA ILE A 542 8.37 5.19 13.32
C ILE A 542 6.93 5.70 13.38
N ALA A 543 6.02 5.15 12.58
CA ALA A 543 4.62 5.60 12.47
C ALA A 543 3.74 5.18 13.65
N ARG A 544 4.18 4.27 14.52
CA ARG A 544 3.50 3.96 15.79
C ARG A 544 3.51 5.20 16.69
N THR A 545 2.37 5.87 16.80
CA THR A 545 2.15 7.02 17.69
C THR A 545 2.01 6.54 19.14
N GLY A 546 2.75 7.16 20.06
CA GLY A 546 2.78 6.77 21.49
C GLY A 546 4.17 6.75 22.11
N GLY A 547 5.21 7.17 21.37
CA GLY A 547 6.63 7.13 21.73
C GLY A 547 7.09 8.01 22.89
N GLY A 548 6.37 8.03 24.01
CA GLY A 548 7.04 8.21 25.30
C GLY A 548 7.88 6.96 25.58
N ARG A 549 9.14 7.14 26.01
CA ARG A 549 10.10 6.12 26.49
C ARG A 549 9.52 4.70 26.54
N ARG A 550 10.07 3.75 25.77
CA ARG A 550 9.66 2.33 25.78
C ARG A 550 9.34 1.88 27.21
N HIS A 551 8.05 1.76 27.54
CA HIS A 551 7.59 1.32 28.84
C HIS A 551 7.91 -0.17 29.02
N ARG A 552 7.78 -0.70 30.24
CA ARG A 552 7.98 -2.13 30.51
C ARG A 552 7.06 -3.03 29.65
N GLU A 553 5.93 -2.48 29.21
CA GLU A 553 4.93 -3.04 28.28
C GLU A 553 5.45 -3.18 26.83
N ASP A 554 6.54 -2.51 26.46
CA ASP A 554 7.12 -2.51 25.10
C ASP A 554 8.08 -3.70 24.87
N ARG A 555 8.00 -4.73 25.71
CA ARG A 555 8.76 -5.98 25.57
C ARG A 555 8.16 -6.89 24.49
N ASP A 556 6.88 -6.72 24.17
CA ASP A 556 6.16 -7.50 23.16
C ASP A 556 6.20 -6.86 21.76
N THR A 557 6.72 -5.63 21.63
CA THR A 557 6.92 -5.00 20.33
C THR A 557 8.20 -5.56 19.68
N PRO A 558 8.10 -6.27 18.54
CA PRO A 558 9.28 -6.80 17.85
C PRO A 558 10.24 -5.65 17.46
N PRO A 559 11.56 -5.90 17.49
CA PRO A 559 12.54 -4.91 17.02
C PRO A 559 12.30 -4.62 15.55
N ALA A 560 12.66 -3.42 15.10
CA ALA A 560 12.51 -3.00 13.72
C ALA A 560 13.84 -3.10 12.99
N LEU A 561 13.81 -3.67 11.78
CA LEU A 561 15.00 -3.75 10.92
C LEU A 561 14.99 -2.58 9.94
N THR A 562 15.83 -1.57 10.20
CA THR A 562 15.96 -0.44 9.26
C THR A 562 16.67 -0.82 7.98
N ARG A 563 16.09 -0.42 6.85
CA ARG A 563 16.70 -0.50 5.52
C ARG A 563 17.08 0.88 4.97
N PHE A 564 17.14 1.92 5.82
CA PHE A 564 17.51 3.27 5.40
C PHE A 564 18.94 3.34 4.87
N ALA A 565 19.90 2.81 5.62
CA ALA A 565 21.29 2.66 5.19
C ALA A 565 21.66 1.17 5.05
N PRO A 566 22.80 0.85 4.41
CA PRO A 566 23.29 -0.52 4.33
C PRO A 566 23.33 -1.23 5.69
N GLU A 567 22.78 -2.44 5.73
CA GLU A 567 23.04 -3.40 6.83
C GLU A 567 24.53 -3.78 6.79
N LEU A 568 25.18 -3.76 7.97
CA LEU A 568 26.64 -3.80 8.09
C LEU A 568 27.21 -5.10 8.67
N SER A 569 26.39 -6.12 8.95
CA SER A 569 26.88 -7.38 9.53
C SER A 569 27.87 -8.15 8.65
N ALA A 570 27.93 -7.80 7.36
CA ALA A 570 28.89 -8.33 6.38
C ALA A 570 29.65 -7.20 5.65
N ALA A 571 29.93 -6.08 6.34
CA ALA A 571 30.60 -4.94 5.71
C ALA A 571 32.03 -5.27 5.25
N GLY A 572 32.79 -6.03 6.05
CA GLY A 572 34.18 -6.41 5.78
C GLY A 572 34.37 -7.34 4.59
N SER A 573 33.34 -8.06 4.15
CA SER A 573 33.39 -8.93 2.96
C SER A 573 33.49 -8.16 1.65
N LYS A 574 33.21 -6.84 1.68
CA LYS A 574 33.03 -6.01 0.48
C LYS A 574 34.04 -4.88 0.35
N VAL A 575 34.53 -4.34 1.46
CA VAL A 575 35.36 -3.12 1.47
C VAL A 575 36.59 -3.28 2.33
N SER A 576 37.71 -2.69 1.90
CA SER A 576 38.95 -2.72 2.66
C SER A 576 38.93 -1.77 3.87
N PHE A 577 39.83 -2.01 4.81
CA PHE A 577 40.06 -1.13 5.96
C PHE A 577 40.39 0.31 5.53
N GLU A 578 41.28 0.48 4.54
CA GLU A 578 41.72 1.77 4.03
C GLU A 578 40.56 2.54 3.39
N TRP A 579 39.71 1.84 2.64
CA TRP A 579 38.53 2.44 2.06
C TRP A 579 37.53 2.87 3.14
N LEU A 580 37.27 2.01 4.14
CA LEU A 580 36.39 2.33 5.27
C LEU A 580 36.88 3.54 6.05
N TYR A 581 38.18 3.59 6.35
CA TYR A 581 38.80 4.73 7.02
C TYR A 581 38.57 6.02 6.22
N SER A 582 38.93 6.02 4.94
CA SER A 582 38.76 7.18 4.06
C SER A 582 37.30 7.62 3.96
N TRP A 583 36.36 6.67 3.88
CA TRP A 583 34.92 6.96 3.84
C TRP A 583 34.41 7.58 5.14
N LEU A 584 34.89 7.13 6.30
CA LEU A 584 34.47 7.67 7.61
C LEU A 584 35.02 9.09 7.88
N ILE A 585 36.17 9.43 7.30
CA ILE A 585 36.78 10.77 7.40
C ILE A 585 36.01 11.79 6.54
N GLU A 586 35.78 11.46 5.27
CA GLU A 586 35.13 12.37 4.33
C GLU A 586 34.27 11.60 3.30
N PRO A 587 33.01 11.23 3.66
CA PRO A 587 32.14 10.50 2.74
C PRO A 587 31.93 11.22 1.39
N ALA A 588 31.89 12.55 1.43
CA ALA A 588 31.71 13.41 0.25
C ALA A 588 32.86 13.32 -0.76
N HIS A 589 34.05 12.88 -0.33
CA HIS A 589 35.20 12.62 -1.20
C HIS A 589 34.96 11.44 -2.15
N PHE A 590 33.98 10.58 -1.90
CA PHE A 590 33.59 9.52 -2.84
C PHE A 590 32.28 9.82 -3.57
N ALA A 591 31.31 10.41 -2.87
CA ALA A 591 30.02 10.75 -3.42
C ALA A 591 29.55 12.08 -2.82
N ALA A 592 29.64 13.16 -3.60
CA ALA A 592 29.38 14.53 -3.13
C ALA A 592 27.95 14.70 -2.58
N ASP A 593 27.00 13.93 -3.09
CA ASP A 593 25.63 14.00 -2.65
C ASP A 593 25.37 13.10 -1.42
N THR A 594 26.23 12.15 -1.03
CA THR A 594 25.96 11.06 -0.04
C THR A 594 25.09 11.44 1.18
N LYS A 595 24.20 10.52 1.58
CA LYS A 595 23.39 10.67 2.81
C LYS A 595 24.15 10.37 4.08
N MET A 596 25.33 9.74 3.99
CA MET A 596 26.20 9.52 5.14
C MET A 596 26.73 10.88 5.61
N PRO A 597 26.39 11.33 6.84
CA PRO A 597 26.88 12.61 7.32
C PRO A 597 28.39 12.58 7.54
N ASN A 598 29.04 13.75 7.42
CA ASN A 598 30.38 13.91 7.96
C ASN A 598 30.29 13.92 9.49
N LEU A 599 30.72 12.81 10.11
CA LEU A 599 30.69 12.61 11.55
C LEU A 599 31.75 13.44 12.31
N ARG A 600 32.67 14.09 11.58
CA ARG A 600 33.79 14.88 12.11
C ARG A 600 34.64 14.10 13.13
N LEU A 601 34.81 12.79 12.86
CA LEU A 601 35.58 11.89 13.71
C LEU A 601 37.06 12.29 13.72
N PRO A 602 37.71 12.29 14.88
CA PRO A 602 39.16 12.27 14.96
C PRO A 602 39.75 11.09 14.17
N PRO A 603 40.93 11.23 13.54
CA PRO A 603 41.58 10.15 12.80
C PRO A 603 41.70 8.82 13.57
N ALA A 604 41.97 8.87 14.88
CA ALA A 604 42.04 7.68 15.71
C ALA A 604 40.70 6.94 15.82
N GLU A 605 39.60 7.66 16.04
CA GLU A 605 38.25 7.08 16.16
C GLU A 605 37.77 6.48 14.84
N ALA A 606 38.02 7.17 13.73
CA ALA A 606 37.74 6.64 12.39
C ALA A 606 38.50 5.34 12.11
N ALA A 607 39.78 5.26 12.51
CA ALA A 607 40.57 4.04 12.37
C ALA A 607 40.07 2.90 13.28
N HIS A 608 39.65 3.20 14.51
CA HIS A 608 39.04 2.21 15.39
C HIS A 608 37.75 1.64 14.76
N LEU A 609 36.83 2.51 14.33
CA LEU A 609 35.59 2.12 13.65
C LEU A 609 35.86 1.30 12.38
N ALA A 610 36.75 1.77 11.51
CA ALA A 610 37.13 1.05 10.30
C ALA A 610 37.70 -0.34 10.61
N SER A 611 38.53 -0.47 11.65
CA SER A 611 39.10 -1.76 12.03
C SER A 611 38.03 -2.73 12.53
N TYR A 612 37.02 -2.25 13.25
CA TYR A 612 35.90 -3.09 13.68
C TYR A 612 35.02 -3.51 12.49
N LEU A 613 34.62 -2.58 11.62
CA LEU A 613 33.78 -2.90 10.47
C LEU A 613 34.45 -3.87 9.49
N ALA A 614 35.78 -3.78 9.35
CA ALA A 614 36.57 -4.72 8.56
C ALA A 614 36.54 -6.16 9.12
N THR A 615 36.21 -6.37 10.41
CA THR A 615 36.04 -7.72 10.98
C THR A 615 34.69 -8.36 10.70
N LEU A 616 33.72 -7.62 10.16
CA LEU A 616 32.37 -8.11 9.89
C LEU A 616 32.33 -8.79 8.50
N ASP A 617 32.85 -10.01 8.39
CA ASP A 617 33.07 -10.70 7.10
C ASP A 617 31.92 -11.59 6.63
N GLY A 618 30.84 -11.76 7.42
CA GLY A 618 29.58 -12.39 7.03
C GLY A 618 29.65 -13.85 6.55
N GLY A 619 30.84 -14.46 6.48
CA GLY A 619 31.08 -15.84 6.05
C GLY A 619 30.96 -16.15 4.55
N GLU A 620 30.54 -15.21 3.69
CA GLU A 620 30.46 -15.43 2.23
C GLU A 620 31.72 -14.96 1.49
N ALA A 621 32.42 -15.90 0.84
CA ALA A 621 33.56 -15.58 -0.03
C ALA A 621 33.09 -15.25 -1.46
N GLU A 622 33.78 -14.29 -2.10
CA GLU A 622 33.63 -14.01 -3.53
C GLU A 622 33.85 -15.28 -4.36
N SER A 623 33.06 -15.47 -5.42
CA SER A 623 33.28 -16.63 -6.28
C SER A 623 34.56 -16.48 -7.11
N ALA A 624 35.46 -17.46 -6.96
CA ALA A 624 36.72 -17.51 -7.69
C ALA A 624 36.48 -17.74 -9.19
N GLY A 625 37.08 -16.91 -10.05
CA GLY A 625 37.03 -17.09 -11.48
C GLY A 625 37.19 -15.81 -12.30
N THR A 626 37.28 -15.99 -13.62
CA THR A 626 37.30 -14.89 -14.57
C THR A 626 35.89 -14.30 -14.74
N ILE A 627 35.78 -13.03 -15.12
CA ILE A 627 34.48 -12.34 -15.30
C ILE A 627 33.69 -12.96 -16.47
N CYS A 628 34.40 -13.28 -17.55
CA CYS A 628 33.84 -13.79 -18.79
C CYS A 628 34.78 -14.86 -19.38
N ASP A 629 34.34 -16.11 -19.41
CA ASP A 629 35.07 -17.20 -20.05
C ASP A 629 34.87 -17.19 -21.58
N GLU A 630 35.43 -18.19 -22.28
CA GLU A 630 35.34 -18.26 -23.74
C GLU A 630 33.88 -18.39 -24.23
N ALA A 631 33.03 -19.10 -23.49
CA ALA A 631 31.61 -19.24 -23.81
C ALA A 631 30.89 -17.90 -23.69
N CYS A 632 31.12 -17.19 -22.58
CA CYS A 632 30.63 -15.84 -22.35
C CYS A 632 31.07 -14.89 -23.48
N HIS A 633 32.34 -14.94 -23.92
CA HIS A 633 32.81 -14.10 -25.03
C HIS A 633 32.10 -14.40 -26.36
N ARG A 634 31.81 -15.68 -26.66
CA ARG A 634 31.03 -16.05 -27.86
C ARG A 634 29.61 -15.49 -27.77
N THR A 635 28.96 -15.62 -26.63
CA THR A 635 27.62 -15.05 -26.39
C THR A 635 27.64 -13.53 -26.51
N ALA A 636 28.61 -12.85 -25.89
CA ALA A 636 28.75 -11.39 -25.98
C ALA A 636 28.87 -10.90 -27.43
N ASN A 637 29.63 -11.62 -28.27
CA ASN A 637 29.76 -11.31 -29.69
C ASN A 637 28.45 -11.48 -30.45
N GLN A 638 27.68 -12.54 -30.15
CA GLN A 638 26.36 -12.76 -30.75
C GLN A 638 25.35 -11.69 -30.33
N LEU A 639 25.36 -11.27 -29.07
CA LEU A 639 24.49 -10.21 -28.57
C LEU A 639 24.81 -8.86 -29.23
N LEU A 640 26.09 -8.49 -29.30
CA LEU A 640 26.51 -7.29 -30.02
C LEU A 640 26.13 -7.36 -31.50
N ALA A 641 26.29 -8.53 -32.13
CA ALA A 641 25.88 -8.73 -33.50
C ALA A 641 24.39 -8.45 -33.69
N SER A 642 23.55 -9.03 -32.83
CA SER A 642 22.09 -8.83 -32.83
C SER A 642 21.72 -7.35 -32.64
N LEU A 643 22.28 -6.69 -31.62
CA LEU A 643 22.00 -5.29 -31.29
C LEU A 643 22.40 -4.30 -32.40
N LEU A 644 23.46 -4.61 -33.16
CA LEU A 644 23.97 -3.74 -34.21
C LEU A 644 23.44 -4.09 -35.61
N SER A 645 22.79 -5.24 -35.77
CA SER A 645 22.35 -5.76 -37.08
C SER A 645 21.28 -4.91 -37.75
N ALA A 646 20.39 -4.26 -36.99
CA ALA A 646 19.25 -3.52 -37.52
C ALA A 646 19.64 -2.35 -38.45
N GLN A 647 20.88 -1.86 -38.36
CA GLN A 647 21.37 -0.71 -39.13
C GLN A 647 22.62 -1.03 -39.97
N ARG A 648 23.03 -2.31 -40.09
CA ARG A 648 24.32 -2.68 -40.68
C ARG A 648 24.22 -3.91 -41.56
N SER A 649 25.04 -3.94 -42.62
CA SER A 649 25.28 -5.17 -43.37
C SER A 649 26.04 -6.20 -42.53
N SER A 650 25.95 -7.47 -42.90
CA SER A 650 26.70 -8.55 -42.24
C SER A 650 28.21 -8.35 -42.32
N GLU A 651 28.71 -7.81 -43.44
CA GLU A 651 30.14 -7.51 -43.64
C GLU A 651 30.60 -6.35 -42.75
N ASP A 652 29.82 -5.27 -42.68
CA ASP A 652 30.13 -4.15 -41.79
C ASP A 652 30.14 -4.56 -40.33
N LEU A 653 29.23 -5.46 -39.95
CA LEU A 653 29.15 -5.98 -38.59
C LEU A 653 30.38 -6.81 -38.22
N ALA A 654 30.81 -7.70 -39.12
CA ALA A 654 32.05 -8.45 -38.95
C ALA A 654 33.27 -7.52 -38.84
N ALA A 655 33.31 -6.44 -39.64
CA ALA A 655 34.37 -5.43 -39.56
C ALA A 655 34.37 -4.69 -38.20
N VAL A 656 33.19 -4.35 -37.65
CA VAL A 656 33.08 -3.76 -36.30
C VAL A 656 33.55 -4.74 -35.23
N LEU A 657 33.07 -5.99 -35.24
CA LEU A 657 33.42 -6.98 -34.20
C LEU A 657 34.90 -7.38 -34.23
N ALA A 658 35.58 -7.21 -35.38
CA ALA A 658 37.01 -7.42 -35.53
C ALA A 658 37.83 -6.12 -35.36
N ASP A 659 37.20 -4.99 -35.02
CA ASP A 659 37.79 -3.65 -34.96
C ASP A 659 38.62 -3.27 -36.20
N ARG A 660 38.21 -3.75 -37.39
CA ARG A 660 38.89 -3.44 -38.65
C ARG A 660 38.82 -1.94 -38.89
N ASP A 661 39.95 -1.36 -39.28
CA ASP A 661 40.13 0.08 -39.47
C ASP A 661 39.74 0.92 -38.25
N GLY A 662 39.78 0.35 -37.03
CA GLY A 662 39.41 1.04 -35.80
C GLY A 662 37.91 1.38 -35.67
N ARG A 663 37.03 0.63 -36.36
CA ARG A 663 35.58 0.90 -36.35
C ARG A 663 34.96 0.78 -34.95
N LEU A 664 35.30 -0.25 -34.17
CA LEU A 664 34.82 -0.43 -32.80
C LEU A 664 35.46 0.61 -31.88
N THR A 665 36.75 0.88 -32.07
CA THR A 665 37.48 1.93 -31.34
C THR A 665 36.80 3.29 -31.50
N ARG A 666 36.40 3.69 -32.72
CA ARG A 666 35.66 4.94 -32.94
C ARG A 666 34.31 4.98 -32.24
N MET A 667 33.58 3.86 -32.20
CA MET A 667 32.30 3.78 -31.49
C MET A 667 32.48 3.97 -29.99
N LEU A 668 33.52 3.36 -29.40
CA LEU A 668 33.86 3.55 -27.99
C LEU A 668 34.32 4.98 -27.72
N MET A 669 35.17 5.55 -28.57
CA MET A 669 35.62 6.94 -28.43
C MET A 669 34.44 7.90 -28.39
N ALA A 670 33.50 7.78 -29.35
CA ALA A 670 32.31 8.63 -29.40
C ALA A 670 31.41 8.50 -28.16
N GLN A 671 31.51 7.38 -27.43
CA GLN A 671 30.70 7.13 -26.25
C GLN A 671 31.40 7.51 -24.94
N LEU A 672 32.72 7.36 -24.87
CA LEU A 672 33.50 7.60 -23.65
C LEU A 672 34.09 9.01 -23.59
N ALA A 673 34.24 9.69 -24.73
CA ALA A 673 34.77 11.05 -24.79
C ALA A 673 33.88 12.06 -24.05
N ASP A 674 32.56 11.92 -24.17
CA ASP A 674 31.61 12.85 -23.54
C ASP A 674 31.72 12.83 -22.01
N SER A 675 32.08 11.69 -21.40
CA SER A 675 32.17 11.55 -19.95
C SER A 675 33.59 11.65 -19.38
N LEU A 676 34.59 11.06 -20.04
CA LEU A 676 35.98 11.04 -19.57
C LEU A 676 36.83 12.18 -20.16
N GLY A 677 36.35 12.85 -21.21
CA GLY A 677 37.15 13.71 -22.07
C GLY A 677 38.01 12.92 -23.06
N ASP A 678 38.31 13.54 -24.19
CA ASP A 678 38.98 12.92 -25.34
C ASP A 678 40.30 12.22 -25.01
N GLU A 679 41.14 12.85 -24.18
CA GLU A 679 42.47 12.35 -23.85
C GLU A 679 42.41 11.09 -22.95
N GLN A 680 41.57 11.12 -21.91
CA GLN A 680 41.42 10.01 -21.00
C GLN A 680 40.70 8.84 -21.68
N ALA A 681 39.68 9.11 -22.49
CA ALA A 681 39.02 8.11 -23.32
C ALA A 681 40.00 7.42 -24.27
N HIS A 682 40.86 8.18 -24.97
CA HIS A 682 41.89 7.61 -25.84
C HIS A 682 42.86 6.71 -25.07
N ARG A 683 43.41 7.18 -23.94
CA ARG A 683 44.32 6.38 -23.12
C ARG A 683 43.68 5.07 -22.66
N ARG A 684 42.43 5.13 -22.22
CA ARG A 684 41.70 3.96 -21.72
C ARG A 684 41.43 2.95 -22.84
N ILE A 685 40.92 3.40 -23.98
CA ILE A 685 40.61 2.52 -25.12
C ILE A 685 41.89 1.95 -25.74
N ALA A 686 43.00 2.69 -25.77
CA ALA A 686 44.28 2.20 -26.24
C ALA A 686 44.86 1.07 -25.36
N SER A 687 44.51 1.04 -24.07
CA SER A 687 44.92 -0.02 -23.14
C SER A 687 44.09 -1.31 -23.26
N MET A 688 42.94 -1.27 -23.94
CA MET A 688 42.02 -2.41 -24.06
C MET A 688 42.39 -3.33 -25.22
N ASP A 689 42.31 -4.63 -24.99
CA ASP A 689 42.31 -5.61 -26.08
C ASP A 689 40.97 -5.65 -26.85
N SER A 690 40.90 -6.44 -27.93
CA SER A 690 39.68 -6.52 -28.75
C SER A 690 38.48 -7.15 -28.03
N ALA A 691 38.71 -8.05 -27.08
CA ALA A 691 37.64 -8.67 -26.30
C ALA A 691 37.10 -7.69 -25.26
N GLU A 692 37.96 -6.95 -24.58
CA GLU A 692 37.60 -5.88 -23.63
C GLU A 692 36.81 -4.78 -24.33
N LYS A 693 37.26 -4.30 -25.50
CA LYS A 693 36.51 -3.30 -26.29
C LYS A 693 35.08 -3.74 -26.59
N ARG A 694 34.90 -5.02 -26.95
CA ARG A 694 33.57 -5.59 -27.21
C ARG A 694 32.74 -5.64 -25.93
N LEU A 695 33.28 -6.13 -24.82
CA LEU A 695 32.58 -6.16 -23.54
C LEU A 695 32.23 -4.76 -23.03
N THR A 696 33.11 -3.77 -23.16
CA THR A 696 32.83 -2.37 -22.81
C THR A 696 31.66 -1.83 -23.64
N LEU A 697 31.63 -2.07 -24.95
CA LEU A 697 30.51 -1.65 -25.79
C LEU A 697 29.22 -2.40 -25.45
N LEU A 698 29.28 -3.71 -25.16
CA LEU A 698 28.11 -4.47 -24.73
C LEU A 698 27.58 -3.92 -23.40
N GLY A 699 28.47 -3.68 -22.45
CA GLY A 699 28.16 -3.16 -21.13
C GLY A 699 27.41 -1.84 -21.16
N SER A 700 27.82 -0.91 -22.00
CA SER A 700 27.10 0.36 -22.15
C SER A 700 25.69 0.16 -22.71
N ARG A 701 25.53 -0.73 -23.70
CA ARG A 701 24.20 -1.08 -24.23
C ARG A 701 23.33 -1.72 -23.17
N MET A 702 23.90 -2.56 -22.30
CA MET A 702 23.15 -3.23 -21.24
C MET A 702 22.80 -2.29 -20.09
N ILE A 703 23.71 -1.41 -19.66
CA ILE A 703 23.41 -0.33 -18.71
C ILE A 703 22.31 0.58 -19.26
N SER A 704 22.36 0.92 -20.55
CA SER A 704 21.31 1.66 -21.24
C SER A 704 19.97 0.90 -21.21
N HIS A 705 19.99 -0.38 -21.59
CA HIS A 705 18.81 -1.23 -21.72
C HIS A 705 18.08 -1.39 -20.38
N TYR A 706 18.80 -1.74 -19.31
CA TYR A 706 18.23 -1.95 -17.99
C TYR A 706 17.99 -0.65 -17.22
N GLY A 707 18.60 0.46 -17.65
CA GLY A 707 18.41 1.76 -17.03
C GLY A 707 19.16 1.93 -15.72
N CYS A 708 20.30 1.26 -15.52
CA CYS A 708 21.01 1.29 -14.22
C CYS A 708 21.38 2.73 -13.79
N TYR A 709 21.63 3.61 -14.76
CA TYR A 709 21.94 5.03 -14.55
C TYR A 709 20.78 5.84 -13.95
N THR A 710 19.56 5.32 -13.95
CA THR A 710 18.46 6.05 -13.32
C THR A 710 18.57 6.00 -11.81
N CYS A 711 18.98 4.86 -11.26
CA CYS A 711 19.20 4.68 -9.83
C CYS A 711 20.63 5.02 -9.42
N HIS A 712 21.61 4.90 -10.31
CA HIS A 712 23.03 5.09 -10.01
C HIS A 712 23.63 6.23 -10.82
N HIS A 713 24.54 7.00 -10.24
CA HIS A 713 25.40 7.87 -11.04
C HIS A 713 26.44 7.02 -11.78
N ILE A 714 26.40 7.03 -13.12
CA ILE A 714 27.29 6.25 -13.99
C ILE A 714 27.81 7.20 -15.07
N ALA A 715 29.14 7.29 -15.19
CA ALA A 715 29.79 8.12 -16.19
C ALA A 715 29.32 7.78 -17.61
N GLY A 716 28.87 8.79 -18.37
CA GLY A 716 28.40 8.64 -19.76
C GLY A 716 26.89 8.40 -19.89
N PHE A 717 26.14 8.55 -18.81
CA PHE A 717 24.67 8.39 -18.77
C PHE A 717 23.95 9.52 -18.02
N GLU A 718 24.61 10.65 -17.79
CA GLU A 718 24.12 11.78 -17.00
C GLU A 718 22.82 12.36 -17.57
N ASP A 719 22.70 12.38 -18.89
CA ASP A 719 21.54 12.89 -19.64
C ASP A 719 20.66 11.79 -20.25
N ALA A 720 20.88 10.53 -19.88
CA ALA A 720 20.15 9.41 -20.46
C ALA A 720 18.65 9.42 -20.01
N PRO A 721 17.71 9.16 -20.93
CA PRO A 721 16.27 9.23 -20.63
C PRO A 721 15.83 8.05 -19.75
N ARG A 722 14.79 8.24 -18.94
CA ARG A 722 14.26 7.16 -18.10
C ARG A 722 13.64 6.04 -18.97
N PRO A 723 13.82 4.75 -18.62
CA PRO A 723 13.31 3.63 -19.40
C PRO A 723 11.86 3.23 -19.06
N GLY A 724 11.29 3.73 -17.96
CA GLY A 724 9.97 3.33 -17.48
C GLY A 724 8.84 4.15 -18.11
N THR A 725 7.63 3.61 -18.05
CA THR A 725 6.42 4.34 -18.47
C THR A 725 6.09 5.45 -17.48
N GLU A 726 5.55 6.55 -17.98
CA GLU A 726 4.99 7.68 -17.23
C GLU A 726 3.78 7.21 -16.39
N LEU A 727 3.72 7.58 -15.09
CA LEU A 727 2.73 7.11 -14.12
C LEU A 727 1.92 8.23 -13.43
N THR A 728 2.05 9.50 -13.84
CA THR A 728 1.33 10.67 -13.31
C THR A 728 -0.17 10.47 -13.28
N ARG A 729 -0.70 9.73 -14.25
CA ARG A 729 -2.14 9.50 -14.43
C ARG A 729 -2.53 8.03 -14.36
N TRP A 730 -1.78 7.24 -13.58
CA TRP A 730 -2.03 5.81 -13.44
C TRP A 730 -3.45 5.50 -12.96
N GLY A 731 -3.97 6.23 -11.97
CA GLY A 731 -5.29 6.03 -11.39
C GLY A 731 -6.46 6.19 -12.39
N GLU A 732 -6.25 6.90 -13.50
CA GLU A 732 -7.24 7.06 -14.57
C GLU A 732 -6.95 6.22 -15.83
N LYS A 733 -5.82 5.49 -15.90
CA LYS A 733 -5.43 4.73 -17.10
C LYS A 733 -6.53 3.75 -17.52
N PRO A 734 -7.11 3.83 -18.73
CA PRO A 734 -8.20 2.94 -19.13
C PRO A 734 -7.80 1.46 -19.01
N ILE A 735 -8.68 0.61 -18.47
CA ILE A 735 -8.43 -0.84 -18.32
C ILE A 735 -8.10 -1.50 -19.66
N THR A 736 -8.67 -1.00 -20.75
CA THR A 736 -8.40 -1.47 -22.12
C THR A 736 -6.97 -1.19 -22.61
N ARG A 737 -6.21 -0.35 -21.90
CA ARG A 737 -4.78 -0.08 -22.15
C ARG A 737 -3.86 -0.83 -21.18
N LEU A 738 -4.40 -1.73 -20.36
CA LEU A 738 -3.64 -2.64 -19.52
C LEU A 738 -3.65 -4.01 -20.20
N ASP A 739 -2.45 -4.53 -20.48
CA ASP A 739 -2.28 -5.84 -21.10
C ASP A 739 -2.19 -6.90 -20.02
N PHE A 740 -3.27 -7.68 -19.86
CA PHE A 740 -3.34 -8.77 -18.89
C PHE A 740 -2.70 -10.07 -19.41
N ALA A 741 -2.15 -10.08 -20.63
CA ALA A 741 -1.49 -11.22 -21.25
C ALA A 741 -2.33 -12.52 -21.11
N SER A 742 -1.67 -13.63 -20.78
CA SER A 742 -2.28 -14.96 -20.55
C SER A 742 -3.22 -15.02 -19.34
N PHE A 743 -3.29 -13.96 -18.52
CA PHE A 743 -4.22 -13.85 -17.39
C PHE A 743 -5.54 -13.19 -17.77
N ASP A 744 -5.71 -12.70 -19.00
CA ASP A 744 -6.99 -12.18 -19.48
C ASP A 744 -8.00 -13.33 -19.63
N PRO A 745 -9.14 -13.33 -18.91
CA PRO A 745 -10.16 -14.39 -19.03
C PRO A 745 -10.72 -14.58 -20.45
N GLY A 746 -10.66 -13.53 -21.29
CA GLY A 746 -11.09 -13.56 -22.69
C GLY A 746 -10.08 -14.26 -23.61
N LEU A 747 -8.79 -14.18 -23.30
CA LEU A 747 -7.69 -14.81 -24.05
C LEU A 747 -7.27 -16.17 -23.47
N ALA A 748 -7.53 -16.40 -22.17
CA ALA A 748 -7.23 -17.65 -21.48
C ALA A 748 -7.94 -18.88 -22.07
N ARG A 749 -8.99 -18.68 -22.88
CA ARG A 749 -9.64 -19.77 -23.65
C ARG A 749 -8.85 -20.19 -24.89
N GLU A 750 -7.91 -19.38 -25.35
CA GLU A 750 -7.05 -19.66 -26.51
C GLU A 750 -5.63 -20.11 -26.10
N SER A 751 -5.16 -19.83 -24.88
CA SER A 751 -3.85 -20.24 -24.36
C SER A 751 -3.93 -21.42 -23.38
N THR A 752 -4.15 -22.64 -23.88
CA THR A 752 -4.39 -23.83 -23.04
C THR A 752 -3.23 -24.83 -22.96
N GLU A 753 -1.96 -24.41 -23.10
CA GLU A 753 -0.86 -25.39 -23.00
C GLU A 753 -0.59 -25.82 -21.53
N ASP A 754 -0.66 -24.90 -20.56
CA ASP A 754 -0.48 -25.21 -19.14
C ASP A 754 -1.31 -24.27 -18.22
N PRO A 755 -2.43 -24.73 -17.65
CA PRO A 755 -3.20 -23.97 -16.68
C PRO A 755 -2.40 -23.54 -15.43
N ALA A 756 -1.42 -24.35 -14.99
CA ALA A 756 -0.64 -24.07 -13.78
C ALA A 756 0.21 -22.80 -13.92
N ALA A 757 0.60 -22.44 -15.14
CA ALA A 757 1.35 -21.21 -15.43
C ALA A 757 0.59 -19.92 -15.09
N THR A 758 -0.75 -19.97 -14.98
CA THR A 758 -1.59 -18.80 -14.60
C THR A 758 -2.22 -18.91 -13.22
N THR A 759 -2.00 -20.02 -12.52
CA THR A 759 -2.61 -20.29 -11.21
C THR A 759 -1.82 -19.67 -10.06
N TYR A 760 -0.49 -19.69 -10.13
CA TYR A 760 0.41 -19.31 -9.03
C TYR A 760 1.20 -18.03 -9.33
N LEU A 761 1.59 -17.31 -8.27
CA LEU A 761 2.40 -16.08 -8.40
C LEU A 761 3.73 -16.33 -9.11
N TYR A 762 4.33 -17.49 -8.92
CA TYR A 762 5.53 -18.00 -9.59
C TYR A 762 5.24 -19.38 -10.20
N PRO A 763 5.88 -19.76 -11.32
CA PRO A 763 5.73 -21.09 -11.91
C PRO A 763 6.14 -22.19 -10.93
N LEU A 764 5.51 -23.36 -11.03
CA LEU A 764 5.95 -24.55 -10.29
C LEU A 764 7.42 -24.87 -10.67
N GLY A 765 8.25 -25.21 -9.68
CA GLY A 765 9.70 -25.40 -9.86
C GLY A 765 10.53 -24.11 -9.84
N ALA A 766 9.93 -22.95 -9.55
CA ALA A 766 10.66 -21.70 -9.31
C ALA A 766 11.12 -21.52 -7.84
N ASP A 767 11.58 -22.60 -7.19
CA ASP A 767 11.84 -22.62 -5.74
C ASP A 767 12.83 -21.56 -5.25
N ARG A 768 13.80 -21.17 -6.09
CA ARG A 768 14.73 -20.07 -5.77
C ARG A 768 14.00 -18.72 -5.69
N LEU A 769 13.11 -18.43 -6.63
CA LEU A 769 12.30 -17.21 -6.63
C LEU A 769 11.28 -17.21 -5.50
N THR A 770 10.60 -18.34 -5.29
CA THR A 770 9.63 -18.52 -4.20
C THR A 770 10.27 -18.30 -2.82
N ARG A 771 11.49 -18.81 -2.60
CA ARG A 771 12.22 -18.61 -1.33
C ARG A 771 12.64 -17.15 -1.08
N ARG A 772 12.77 -16.34 -2.12
CA ARG A 772 13.09 -14.90 -2.04
C ARG A 772 11.84 -14.04 -1.85
N SER A 773 10.68 -14.52 -2.31
CA SER A 773 9.38 -13.86 -2.14
C SER A 773 8.93 -13.82 -0.68
N PHE A 774 8.60 -12.64 -0.15
CA PHE A 774 8.00 -12.51 1.19
C PHE A 774 6.57 -13.04 1.27
N VAL A 775 5.87 -13.12 0.14
CA VAL A 775 4.52 -13.68 0.08
C VAL A 775 4.51 -15.17 -0.27
N GLY A 776 5.69 -15.78 -0.47
CA GLY A 776 5.81 -17.16 -0.96
C GLY A 776 5.30 -17.30 -2.40
N ASN A 777 4.56 -18.38 -2.67
CA ASN A 777 3.96 -18.67 -3.97
C ASN A 777 2.46 -18.99 -3.86
N PRO A 778 1.61 -18.01 -3.54
CA PRO A 778 0.18 -18.22 -3.39
C PRO A 778 -0.49 -18.49 -4.73
N GLU A 779 -1.67 -19.11 -4.69
CA GLU A 779 -2.60 -19.03 -5.82
C GLU A 779 -3.03 -17.57 -6.00
N ILE A 780 -3.07 -17.14 -7.26
CA ILE A 780 -3.38 -15.75 -7.62
C ILE A 780 -4.68 -15.66 -8.40
N HIS A 781 -5.35 -14.52 -8.24
CA HIS A 781 -6.51 -14.18 -9.05
C HIS A 781 -6.35 -12.77 -9.62
N VAL A 782 -6.00 -12.70 -10.89
CA VAL A 782 -5.85 -11.44 -11.61
C VAL A 782 -7.22 -10.94 -12.07
N SER A 783 -7.87 -10.11 -11.27
CA SER A 783 -9.08 -9.40 -11.72
C SER A 783 -8.73 -8.28 -12.71
N ARG A 784 -9.64 -7.95 -13.63
CA ARG A 784 -9.46 -6.88 -14.62
C ARG A 784 -9.65 -5.49 -14.03
N SER A 785 -8.78 -5.11 -13.11
CA SER A 785 -8.79 -3.80 -12.44
C SER A 785 -7.39 -3.20 -12.37
N ARG A 786 -7.31 -1.86 -12.19
CA ARG A 786 -6.02 -1.15 -12.01
C ARG A 786 -5.29 -1.64 -10.75
N ALA A 787 -6.04 -1.83 -9.67
CA ALA A 787 -5.51 -2.30 -8.40
C ALA A 787 -4.89 -3.70 -8.52
N SER A 788 -5.63 -4.65 -9.09
CA SER A 788 -5.15 -6.01 -9.33
C SER A 788 -3.94 -6.04 -10.28
N PHE A 789 -3.98 -5.27 -11.38
CA PHE A 789 -2.84 -5.19 -12.29
C PHE A 789 -1.59 -4.67 -11.57
N ALA A 790 -1.71 -3.55 -10.83
CA ALA A 790 -0.59 -2.96 -10.12
C ALA A 790 -0.05 -3.89 -9.02
N ASN A 791 -0.94 -4.53 -8.24
CA ASN A 791 -0.58 -5.46 -7.19
C ASN A 791 0.27 -6.62 -7.73
N HIS A 792 -0.23 -7.33 -8.75
CA HIS A 792 0.49 -8.46 -9.34
C HIS A 792 1.77 -8.02 -10.10
N LYS A 793 1.76 -6.83 -10.73
CA LYS A 793 2.95 -6.27 -11.38
C LYS A 793 4.06 -5.96 -10.38
N LEU A 794 3.73 -5.53 -9.16
CA LEU A 794 4.69 -5.24 -8.10
C LEU A 794 5.20 -6.53 -7.42
N LEU A 795 4.35 -7.55 -7.27
CA LEU A 795 4.73 -8.84 -6.68
C LEU A 795 5.62 -9.68 -7.60
N ASN A 796 5.28 -9.75 -8.89
CA ASN A 796 6.08 -10.43 -9.91
C ASN A 796 5.96 -9.71 -11.26
N PRO A 797 6.91 -8.81 -11.59
CA PRO A 797 6.84 -8.05 -12.83
C PRO A 797 6.94 -8.87 -14.12
N ARG A 798 7.51 -10.08 -14.03
CA ARG A 798 7.80 -10.96 -15.18
C ARG A 798 6.65 -11.88 -15.57
N MET A 799 5.69 -12.11 -14.68
CA MET A 799 4.55 -13.01 -14.92
C MET A 799 3.81 -12.74 -16.21
N TRP A 800 3.79 -11.49 -16.66
CA TRP A 800 3.10 -11.04 -17.87
C TRP A 800 3.79 -11.48 -19.18
N ASP A 801 4.98 -12.08 -19.13
CA ASP A 801 5.62 -12.72 -20.28
C ASP A 801 5.28 -14.22 -20.41
N ARG A 802 4.57 -14.81 -19.44
CA ARG A 802 4.27 -16.25 -19.46
C ARG A 802 3.48 -16.65 -20.69
N GLN A 803 3.91 -17.75 -21.32
CA GLN A 803 3.34 -18.29 -22.55
C GLN A 803 3.41 -17.34 -23.77
N LEU A 804 4.16 -16.23 -23.66
CA LEU A 804 4.44 -15.35 -24.80
C LEU A 804 5.83 -15.64 -25.35
N ARG A 805 5.94 -15.82 -26.67
CA ARG A 805 7.22 -15.97 -27.36
C ARG A 805 7.72 -14.60 -27.77
N LYS A 806 8.85 -14.16 -27.19
CA LYS A 806 9.41 -12.82 -27.40
C LYS A 806 10.93 -12.89 -27.60
N PRO A 807 11.50 -12.13 -28.55
CA PRO A 807 12.94 -11.92 -28.62
C PRO A 807 13.49 -11.39 -27.28
N PRO A 808 14.76 -11.68 -26.93
CA PRO A 808 15.35 -11.34 -25.62
C PRO A 808 15.10 -9.90 -25.15
N TYR A 809 15.26 -8.92 -26.05
CA TYR A 809 15.15 -7.50 -25.71
C TYR A 809 13.74 -6.91 -25.86
N GLU A 810 12.75 -7.74 -26.21
CA GLU A 810 11.31 -7.42 -26.14
C GLU A 810 10.66 -8.00 -24.87
N LYS A 811 11.34 -8.91 -24.17
CA LYS A 811 10.92 -9.40 -22.86
C LYS A 811 10.85 -8.23 -21.87
N LEU A 812 9.94 -8.32 -20.91
CA LEU A 812 9.83 -7.33 -19.86
C LEU A 812 11.16 -7.21 -19.14
N LYS A 813 11.52 -6.00 -18.69
CA LYS A 813 12.77 -5.69 -17.97
C LYS A 813 12.63 -5.06 -16.57
N MET A 814 11.41 -4.72 -16.12
CA MET A 814 11.15 -4.27 -14.74
C MET A 814 11.64 -5.31 -13.70
N PRO A 815 12.56 -4.95 -12.80
CA PRO A 815 13.17 -5.89 -11.87
C PRO A 815 12.23 -6.23 -10.70
N ASN A 816 12.51 -7.34 -10.03
CA ASN A 816 11.73 -7.78 -8.87
C ASN A 816 12.32 -7.19 -7.58
N PHE A 817 11.48 -6.49 -6.80
CA PHE A 817 11.85 -5.91 -5.51
C PHE A 817 11.59 -6.86 -4.33
N TYR A 818 10.86 -7.96 -4.57
CA TYR A 818 10.38 -8.90 -3.56
C TYR A 818 9.69 -8.17 -2.41
N LEU A 819 8.68 -7.36 -2.70
CA LEU A 819 7.96 -6.59 -1.70
C LEU A 819 7.04 -7.47 -0.86
N ALA A 820 6.85 -7.11 0.40
CA ALA A 820 5.82 -7.69 1.24
C ALA A 820 4.42 -7.20 0.80
N GLN A 821 3.36 -7.93 1.15
CA GLN A 821 2.01 -7.63 0.68
C GLN A 821 1.53 -6.24 1.10
N ASP A 822 1.86 -5.82 2.32
CA ASP A 822 1.51 -4.51 2.87
C ASP A 822 2.27 -3.35 2.20
N GLU A 823 3.53 -3.57 1.81
CA GLU A 823 4.30 -2.64 0.97
C GLU A 823 3.66 -2.50 -0.43
N VAL A 824 3.25 -3.61 -1.02
CA VAL A 824 2.53 -3.62 -2.31
C VAL A 824 1.21 -2.87 -2.18
N ASP A 825 0.43 -3.11 -1.13
CA ASP A 825 -0.84 -2.43 -0.92
C ASP A 825 -0.69 -0.92 -0.72
N ALA A 826 0.37 -0.49 -0.02
CA ALA A 826 0.73 0.91 0.12
C ALA A 826 1.08 1.55 -1.24
N LEU A 827 1.93 0.89 -2.03
CA LEU A 827 2.27 1.35 -3.38
C LEU A 827 1.06 1.39 -4.31
N VAL A 828 0.17 0.39 -4.25
CA VAL A 828 -1.07 0.37 -5.04
C VAL A 828 -1.98 1.53 -4.64
N ALA A 829 -2.16 1.80 -3.35
CA ALA A 829 -2.90 2.97 -2.88
C ALA A 829 -2.32 4.28 -3.45
N TYR A 830 -1.01 4.44 -3.39
CA TYR A 830 -0.34 5.62 -3.96
C TYR A 830 -0.49 5.71 -5.49
N LEU A 831 -0.33 4.61 -6.21
CA LEU A 831 -0.52 4.58 -7.66
C LEU A 831 -1.97 4.93 -8.07
N LEU A 832 -2.97 4.44 -7.34
CA LEU A 832 -4.38 4.79 -7.57
C LEU A 832 -4.67 6.27 -7.24
N SER A 833 -3.87 6.87 -6.36
CA SER A 833 -3.96 8.30 -6.02
C SER A 833 -3.46 9.22 -7.14
N ASN A 834 -2.62 8.70 -8.05
CA ASN A 834 -2.07 9.43 -9.19
C ASN A 834 -3.11 9.62 -10.29
N GLN A 835 -4.04 10.54 -10.04
CA GLN A 835 -5.11 10.95 -10.94
C GLN A 835 -5.49 12.42 -10.68
N PRO A 836 -6.20 13.08 -11.60
CA PRO A 836 -6.72 14.43 -11.37
C PRO A 836 -7.65 14.48 -10.16
N ALA A 837 -7.52 15.55 -9.39
CA ALA A 837 -8.25 15.78 -8.14
C ALA A 837 -9.78 15.70 -8.28
N ARG A 838 -10.35 16.09 -9.43
CA ARG A 838 -11.81 16.18 -9.67
C ARG A 838 -12.56 16.90 -8.53
N VAL A 839 -11.89 17.87 -7.91
CA VAL A 839 -12.46 18.79 -6.93
C VAL A 839 -12.06 20.21 -7.30
N ALA A 840 -12.90 21.16 -6.93
CA ALA A 840 -12.63 22.58 -7.09
C ALA A 840 -11.50 23.03 -6.15
N ASP A 841 -10.81 24.12 -6.50
CA ASP A 841 -9.62 24.54 -5.77
C ASP A 841 -9.90 24.92 -4.31
N GLU A 842 -11.14 25.31 -3.99
CA GLU A 842 -11.56 25.64 -2.62
C GLU A 842 -11.57 24.42 -1.68
N LEU A 843 -11.63 23.20 -2.22
CA LEU A 843 -11.54 21.96 -1.44
C LEU A 843 -10.10 21.45 -1.30
N ARG A 844 -9.14 22.06 -2.00
CA ARG A 844 -7.75 21.60 -2.02
C ARG A 844 -6.94 22.32 -0.95
N VAL A 845 -5.97 21.61 -0.37
CA VAL A 845 -4.99 22.25 0.50
C VAL A 845 -4.05 23.09 -0.35
N ASP A 846 -3.93 24.37 0.00
CA ASP A 846 -2.94 25.25 -0.59
C ASP A 846 -1.59 25.07 0.11
N TYR A 847 -0.60 24.61 -0.65
CA TYR A 847 0.77 24.42 -0.18
C TYR A 847 1.73 25.50 -0.68
N ARG A 848 1.28 26.47 -1.48
CA ARG A 848 2.16 27.50 -2.06
C ARG A 848 2.31 28.63 -1.06
N ASP A 849 3.53 28.81 -0.56
CA ASP A 849 3.88 29.87 0.38
C ASP A 849 3.01 29.91 1.65
N THR A 850 2.44 28.75 2.02
CA THR A 850 1.65 28.56 3.24
C THR A 850 2.44 27.77 4.30
N PRO A 851 2.09 27.90 5.59
CA PRO A 851 2.65 27.05 6.65
C PRO A 851 2.49 25.55 6.37
N ALA A 852 1.35 25.12 5.79
CA ALA A 852 1.13 23.73 5.40
C ALA A 852 2.15 23.25 4.35
N GLY A 853 2.46 24.09 3.36
CA GLY A 853 3.52 23.86 2.39
C GLY A 853 4.88 23.65 3.03
N MET A 854 5.27 24.58 3.91
CA MET A 854 6.57 24.53 4.59
C MET A 854 6.70 23.31 5.51
N ILE A 855 5.64 22.97 6.26
CA ILE A 855 5.60 21.78 7.11
C ILE A 855 5.72 20.51 6.28
N ALA A 856 4.96 20.39 5.18
CA ALA A 856 5.04 19.23 4.29
C ALA A 856 6.44 19.05 3.69
N THR A 857 7.12 20.15 3.30
CA THR A 857 8.52 20.12 2.84
C THR A 857 9.47 19.71 3.96
N GLY A 858 9.32 20.28 5.17
CA GLY A 858 10.16 19.94 6.33
C GLY A 858 10.04 18.47 6.72
N ARG A 859 8.83 17.90 6.71
CA ARG A 859 8.58 16.47 6.94
C ARG A 859 9.23 15.59 5.89
N ASP A 860 9.15 15.98 4.61
CA ASP A 860 9.82 15.28 3.51
C ASP A 860 11.34 15.25 3.74
N LEU A 861 11.95 16.37 4.14
CA LEU A 861 13.39 16.46 4.44
C LEU A 861 13.79 15.63 5.67
N ALA A 862 13.02 15.70 6.76
CA ALA A 862 13.29 14.93 7.97
C ALA A 862 13.24 13.41 7.72
N ARG A 863 12.35 12.96 6.83
CA ARG A 863 12.29 11.57 6.34
C ARG A 863 13.45 11.24 5.39
N GLU A 864 13.81 12.16 4.50
CA GLU A 864 14.87 11.94 3.51
C GLU A 864 16.26 11.74 4.14
N TYR A 865 16.56 12.50 5.19
CA TYR A 865 17.79 12.42 5.98
C TYR A 865 17.67 11.54 7.24
N ASN A 866 16.52 10.89 7.44
CA ASN A 866 16.25 9.96 8.54
C ASN A 866 16.40 10.57 9.95
N CYS A 867 16.13 11.86 10.11
CA CYS A 867 16.19 12.55 11.40
C CYS A 867 15.25 11.89 12.44
N ILE A 868 14.11 11.40 11.96
CA ILE A 868 13.06 10.72 12.75
C ILE A 868 13.49 9.35 13.33
N ALA A 869 14.59 8.76 12.87
CA ALA A 869 15.12 7.53 13.48
C ALA A 869 15.89 7.80 14.78
N CYS A 870 16.47 9.00 14.91
CA CYS A 870 17.18 9.47 16.10
C CYS A 870 16.29 10.31 17.02
N HIS A 871 15.44 11.16 16.43
CA HIS A 871 14.68 12.18 17.16
C HIS A 871 13.17 11.91 17.09
N GLU A 872 12.48 12.25 18.18
CA GLU A 872 11.03 12.41 18.21
C GLU A 872 10.69 13.82 17.71
N LEU A 873 9.96 13.95 16.60
CA LEU A 873 9.58 15.23 15.97
C LEU A 873 8.07 15.47 16.01
N ASP A 874 7.25 14.45 15.70
CA ASP A 874 5.78 14.54 15.63
C ASP A 874 5.11 13.41 16.45
N GLY A 875 5.69 13.06 17.61
CA GLY A 875 5.22 11.93 18.44
C GLY A 875 5.48 10.55 17.81
N ASN A 876 6.35 10.50 16.81
CA ASN A 876 6.81 9.29 16.15
C ASN A 876 7.61 8.39 17.10
N GLY A 877 7.59 7.08 16.84
CA GLY A 877 8.53 6.15 17.44
C GLY A 877 9.98 6.49 17.05
N VAL A 878 10.91 6.29 17.97
CA VAL A 878 12.35 6.54 17.76
C VAL A 878 13.08 5.21 17.62
N LEU A 879 13.68 5.00 16.45
CA LEU A 879 14.29 3.72 16.10
C LEU A 879 15.52 3.41 16.97
N ILE A 880 16.40 4.38 17.21
CA ILE A 880 17.66 4.14 17.95
C ILE A 880 17.43 3.61 19.38
N TRP A 881 16.29 3.93 20.00
CA TRP A 881 15.97 3.51 21.36
C TRP A 881 15.86 1.99 21.54
N GLN A 882 15.66 1.23 20.46
CA GLN A 882 15.68 -0.23 20.54
C GLN A 882 17.08 -0.79 20.88
N TYR A 883 18.14 -0.04 20.58
CA TYR A 883 19.54 -0.44 20.81
C TYR A 883 20.11 0.09 22.13
N LEU A 884 19.49 1.12 22.72
CA LEU A 884 20.01 1.82 23.90
C LEU A 884 19.49 1.27 25.24
N ARG A 885 18.78 0.12 25.26
CA ARG A 885 18.27 -0.46 26.52
C ARG A 885 19.42 -0.85 27.46
N PRO A 886 19.45 -0.36 28.72
CA PRO A 886 20.18 -1.03 29.78
C PRO A 886 19.34 -2.22 30.29
N PRO A 887 19.95 -3.39 30.55
CA PRO A 887 19.49 -4.20 31.66
C PRO A 887 19.68 -3.33 32.92
N ASP A 888 18.67 -3.25 33.79
CA ASP A 888 18.83 -2.69 35.13
C ASP A 888 18.88 -1.16 35.17
N MET A 889 17.70 -0.52 35.24
CA MET A 889 17.58 0.92 35.53
C MET A 889 17.99 1.23 36.97
N GLU A 890 19.29 1.33 37.22
CA GLU A 890 19.87 2.15 38.30
C GLU A 890 20.97 3.10 37.80
N ASP A 891 21.49 2.92 36.59
CA ASP A 891 22.58 3.75 36.10
C ASP A 891 22.12 4.85 35.12
N ARG A 892 22.71 6.03 35.28
CA ARG A 892 22.30 7.32 34.69
C ARG A 892 22.70 7.42 33.20
N SER A 893 22.25 6.52 32.34
CA SER A 893 22.52 6.55 30.89
C SER A 893 21.71 7.62 30.12
N PHE A 894 21.46 8.78 30.74
CA PHE A 894 20.87 9.95 30.08
C PHE A 894 21.84 10.66 29.12
N GLU A 895 23.12 10.25 29.03
CA GLU A 895 24.15 11.01 28.31
C GLU A 895 24.33 10.65 26.81
N ILE A 896 23.76 9.55 26.30
CA ILE A 896 24.06 9.08 24.91
C ILE A 896 22.82 9.11 23.98
N ALA A 897 21.60 9.18 24.53
CA ALA A 897 20.39 9.22 23.69
C ALA A 897 20.18 10.60 23.06
N PRO A 898 19.83 10.70 21.75
CA PRO A 898 19.49 11.97 21.13
C PRO A 898 18.32 12.66 21.87
N PRO A 899 18.34 14.00 22.02
CA PRO A 899 17.24 14.71 22.66
C PRO A 899 15.94 14.56 21.86
N SER A 900 14.81 14.53 22.57
CA SER A 900 13.51 14.72 21.92
C SER A 900 13.44 16.13 21.35
N LEU A 901 13.02 16.26 20.08
CA LEU A 901 12.81 17.55 19.42
C LEU A 901 11.33 17.95 19.43
N ARG A 902 10.51 17.22 20.18
CA ARG A 902 9.09 17.53 20.35
C ARG A 902 8.94 18.89 21.02
N ASN A 903 8.11 19.74 20.44
CA ASN A 903 7.88 21.12 20.86
C ASN A 903 9.08 22.07 20.72
N GLU A 904 10.18 21.68 20.05
CA GLU A 904 11.30 22.60 19.82
C GLU A 904 10.88 23.83 19.01
N GLY A 905 9.89 23.69 18.11
CA GLY A 905 9.29 24.83 17.40
C GLY A 905 8.60 25.86 18.31
N ALA A 906 8.25 25.50 19.55
CA ALA A 906 7.77 26.46 20.56
C ALA A 906 8.91 27.18 21.28
N ARG A 907 10.13 26.60 21.25
CA ARG A 907 11.34 27.12 21.90
C ARG A 907 12.23 27.91 20.96
N VAL A 908 12.24 27.57 19.67
CA VAL A 908 13.14 28.10 18.64
C VAL A 908 12.32 28.77 17.54
N GLN A 909 12.59 30.04 17.25
CA GLN A 909 12.01 30.71 16.09
C GLN A 909 12.81 30.35 14.84
N SER A 910 12.14 30.03 13.74
CA SER A 910 12.79 29.69 12.47
C SER A 910 13.74 30.80 11.99
N GLU A 911 13.40 32.07 12.23
CA GLU A 911 14.25 33.22 11.90
C GLU A 911 15.61 33.23 12.62
N TRP A 912 15.74 32.58 13.78
CA TRP A 912 17.01 32.52 14.52
C TRP A 912 18.00 31.55 13.90
N LEU A 913 17.52 30.56 13.15
CA LEU A 913 18.36 29.53 12.50
C LEU A 913 18.85 29.94 11.12
N ILE A 914 18.28 31.00 10.53
CA ILE A 914 18.54 31.45 9.14
C ILE A 914 19.44 32.71 9.10
N ARG A 915 19.83 33.25 10.26
CA ARG A 915 20.86 34.31 10.38
C ARG A 915 22.23 33.71 10.60
#